data_AF-A0A954T2I2-F1
#
_entry.id   AF-A0A954T2I2-F1
#
_cell.length_a   1.000
_cell.length_b   1.000
_cell.length_c   1.000
_cell.angle_alpha   90.00
_cell.angle_beta   90.00
_cell.angle_gamma   90.00
#
_symmetry.space_group_name_H-M   'P 1'
#
loop_
_entity.id
_entity.type
_entity.pdbx_description
1 polymer ?
#
loop_
_entity_poly.entity_id
_entity_poly.type
_entity_poly.pdbx_seq_one_letter_code
_entity_poly.pdbx_strand_id
1 'polypeptide(L)'
;MRTHVKARKSEPRIRLWRVHRDVNAAPGYRPRLSGSTGMLILLVAATLTLGVKVCRAEVPVEDSLLVGAARVEITPREPVILAGYGHRTEASEGVDQPLFARAIAIGSPNPMVAVTIDNCGVPGELAERIKADLVAAQVTPRDRVVILSTHTHNAPALPGYAPVLWAERSTAAQDEAAQRYADFLVGQVRRVVQQAVERQQPATMQWSQGEVSFGGNRRVMIDGVWSGFGLQPEAPVDHALPVLVARDSSGAPVAIWTTYACHCTTLGGVNRVAGDWAGCAALAIESAHPDCVALISIGCGADVGPQPGGSAQLAEQHGREIADEVARLLPLGGRPLTVVPSASSHGVELAFDQVPEREFWEREVARGGFEATRARRMLARLDAGETLPAALDYELVAWRFGDELAMVFLPGEVTVDYAVRLKSECDWERLWIHGWANDVPCYIPSRRVLLEGGYESDFSMVYYDRPSRFSLEVETTIVDGVRALLGAEWEAREAPPASQFRFELSPTQWRRRLESLAPELTEAPAWPAFAECVASRPYHAAWARWTQQPKRSSWYDLLGSTRDRAFLRQTDRNQSLSWETPEIPATDSSVVLAFTGGLGWRGQPKTEGFELRVWPPQAVEPRTLRLDVDAEVTQWSSESNDSRLIYLPIWRSDEDTAGVFLLQVAAKDVPPGAWRIEVRSLGEGSQRWMAVDDTVDGAEVVARLLAITSAD
;
A
#
# COMPACT_ATOMS: atom_id res chain seq x y z
N MET A 1 11.51 -18.05 -50.97
CA MET A 1 12.89 -17.96 -50.45
C MET A 1 12.80 -18.01 -48.93
N ARG A 2 13.06 -19.19 -48.35
CA ARG A 2 13.06 -19.43 -46.89
C ARG A 2 14.48 -19.23 -46.38
N THR A 3 14.68 -18.46 -45.31
CA THR A 3 15.91 -18.52 -44.52
C THR A 3 15.57 -18.55 -43.04
N HIS A 4 15.89 -19.70 -42.45
CA HIS A 4 15.83 -20.03 -41.03
C HIS A 4 16.87 -19.25 -40.24
N VAL A 5 16.50 -18.76 -39.06
CA VAL A 5 17.44 -18.47 -37.97
C VAL A 5 17.05 -19.33 -36.77
N LYS A 6 17.99 -20.19 -36.36
CA LYS A 6 17.87 -21.16 -35.26
C LYS A 6 17.97 -20.43 -33.90
N ALA A 7 16.97 -20.58 -33.05
CA ALA A 7 17.08 -20.27 -31.62
C ALA A 7 17.82 -21.42 -30.90
N ARG A 8 18.91 -21.10 -30.21
CA ARG A 8 19.60 -22.02 -29.28
C ARG A 8 18.84 -22.03 -27.95
N LYS A 9 18.35 -23.20 -27.54
CA LYS A 9 17.90 -23.48 -26.17
C LYS A 9 19.13 -23.71 -25.27
N SER A 10 19.24 -22.98 -24.17
CA SER A 10 20.11 -23.31 -23.05
C SER A 10 19.24 -23.56 -21.82
N GLU A 11 19.13 -24.82 -21.41
CA GLU A 11 18.52 -25.23 -20.14
C GLU A 11 19.45 -24.92 -18.96
N PRO A 12 18.96 -24.40 -17.83
CA PRO A 12 19.67 -24.48 -16.57
C PRO A 12 19.28 -25.76 -15.82
N ARG A 13 20.28 -26.60 -15.56
CA ARG A 13 20.19 -27.79 -14.69
C ARG A 13 20.03 -27.36 -13.23
N ILE A 14 18.85 -27.56 -12.65
CA ILE A 14 18.62 -27.42 -11.21
C ILE A 14 18.99 -28.75 -10.53
N ARG A 15 19.98 -28.71 -9.63
CA ARG A 15 20.33 -29.84 -8.75
C ARG A 15 19.35 -29.89 -7.58
N LEU A 16 18.48 -30.90 -7.58
CA LEU A 16 17.60 -31.25 -6.46
C LEU A 16 18.43 -31.86 -5.31
N TRP A 17 18.44 -31.21 -4.16
CA TRP A 17 18.83 -31.84 -2.90
C TRP A 17 17.63 -32.58 -2.32
N ARG A 18 17.67 -33.92 -2.34
CA ARG A 18 16.75 -34.77 -1.60
C ARG A 18 17.13 -34.75 -0.12
N VAL A 19 16.23 -34.31 0.74
CA VAL A 19 16.31 -34.59 2.18
C VAL A 19 15.51 -35.86 2.43
N HIS A 20 16.22 -36.94 2.75
CA HIS A 20 15.62 -38.19 3.24
C HIS A 20 15.09 -37.97 4.65
N ARG A 21 13.81 -38.30 4.86
CA ARG A 21 13.27 -38.68 6.18
C ARG A 21 13.84 -40.04 6.54
N ASP A 22 14.38 -40.18 7.75
CA ASP A 22 14.28 -41.41 8.51
C ASP A 22 14.23 -41.11 10.01
N VAL A 23 13.27 -41.76 10.65
CA VAL A 23 12.96 -41.75 12.08
C VAL A 23 13.60 -43.00 12.67
N ASN A 24 14.34 -42.92 13.78
CA ASN A 24 14.27 -43.86 14.90
C ASN A 24 15.22 -43.52 16.08
N ALA A 25 14.57 -43.38 17.25
CA ALA A 25 14.95 -43.66 18.65
C ALA A 25 16.44 -43.83 19.10
N ALA A 26 16.84 -42.94 20.03
CA ALA A 26 17.46 -43.09 21.39
C ALA A 26 18.56 -44.18 21.68
N PRO A 27 19.40 -44.08 22.75
CA PRO A 27 19.32 -43.20 23.94
C PRO A 27 20.64 -42.58 24.49
N GLY A 28 20.49 -41.55 25.33
CA GLY A 28 21.17 -41.45 26.64
C GLY A 28 22.55 -40.77 26.74
N TYR A 29 22.60 -39.55 27.30
CA TYR A 29 23.61 -39.20 28.30
C TYR A 29 23.20 -37.94 29.10
N ARG A 30 23.21 -38.04 30.43
CA ARG A 30 23.14 -36.92 31.40
C ARG A 30 24.52 -36.75 32.04
N PRO A 31 24.99 -35.53 32.33
CA PRO A 31 25.96 -35.34 33.39
C PRO A 31 25.28 -34.82 34.67
N ARG A 32 25.66 -35.46 35.78
CA ARG A 32 25.32 -35.12 37.15
C ARG A 32 26.17 -33.96 37.67
N LEU A 33 25.58 -33.23 38.62
CA LEU A 33 26.22 -32.33 39.57
C LEU A 33 27.20 -33.07 40.51
N SER A 34 28.33 -32.44 40.79
CA SER A 34 29.14 -32.52 42.02
C SER A 34 29.74 -31.11 42.19
N GLY A 35 29.71 -30.40 43.31
CA GLY A 35 29.99 -30.81 44.68
C GLY A 35 31.11 -29.90 45.22
N SER A 36 30.73 -28.73 45.75
CA SER A 36 31.34 -27.95 46.86
C SER A 36 32.87 -27.90 47.07
N THR A 37 33.49 -26.71 46.98
CA THR A 37 34.23 -26.02 48.08
C THR A 37 34.75 -24.65 47.62
N GLY A 38 34.65 -23.61 48.45
CA GLY A 38 35.34 -22.33 48.22
C GLY A 38 34.61 -21.10 48.77
N MET A 39 34.91 -20.76 50.02
CA MET A 39 34.33 -19.69 50.82
C MET A 39 34.92 -18.30 50.48
N LEU A 40 34.10 -17.27 50.71
CA LEU A 40 34.48 -15.87 51.05
C LEU A 40 34.87 -14.90 49.91
N ILE A 41 33.96 -13.95 49.60
CA ILE A 41 34.18 -12.50 49.71
C ILE A 41 32.78 -11.84 49.81
N LEU A 42 32.54 -11.20 50.96
CA LEU A 42 31.45 -10.27 51.24
C LEU A 42 31.79 -8.92 50.62
N LEU A 43 30.91 -8.31 49.81
CA LEU A 43 30.74 -6.85 49.76
C LEU A 43 29.48 -6.43 48.97
N VAL A 44 28.46 -6.02 49.73
CA VAL A 44 27.53 -4.90 49.50
C VAL A 44 26.85 -4.77 48.13
N ALA A 45 25.59 -5.21 48.06
CA ALA A 45 24.53 -4.53 47.32
C ALA A 45 23.16 -4.93 47.87
N ALA A 46 22.71 -4.22 48.92
CA ALA A 46 21.32 -4.22 49.32
C ALA A 46 20.55 -3.30 48.36
N THR A 47 20.03 -3.84 47.26
CA THR A 47 19.05 -3.16 46.42
C THR A 47 17.65 -3.59 46.83
N LEU A 48 16.83 -2.58 47.12
CA LEU A 48 15.42 -2.69 47.46
C LEU A 48 14.67 -3.57 46.44
N THR A 49 14.14 -4.71 46.88
CA THR A 49 12.95 -5.29 46.26
C THR A 49 11.75 -4.43 46.65
N LEU A 50 11.56 -3.31 45.96
CA LEU A 50 10.26 -2.65 45.90
C LEU A 50 9.34 -3.64 45.18
N GLY A 51 8.49 -4.33 45.91
CA GLY A 51 7.37 -5.05 45.35
C GLY A 51 6.45 -4.03 44.68
N VAL A 52 6.65 -3.81 43.38
CA VAL A 52 5.66 -3.13 42.54
C VAL A 52 4.48 -4.09 42.48
N LYS A 53 3.53 -3.92 43.41
CA LYS A 53 2.15 -4.30 43.16
C LYS A 53 1.72 -3.46 41.96
N VAL A 54 1.76 -4.06 40.77
CA VAL A 54 0.97 -3.56 39.65
C VAL A 54 -0.47 -3.74 40.08
N CYS A 55 -1.03 -2.72 40.72
CA CYS A 55 -2.46 -2.59 40.88
C CYS A 55 -3.00 -2.41 39.45
N ARG A 56 -3.42 -3.52 38.82
CA ARG A 56 -4.33 -3.44 37.68
C ARG A 56 -5.55 -2.69 38.19
N ALA A 57 -5.76 -1.48 37.68
CA ALA A 57 -7.02 -0.79 37.88
C ALA A 57 -8.10 -1.68 37.28
N GLU A 58 -9.02 -2.17 38.11
CA GLU A 58 -10.28 -2.73 37.62
C GLU A 58 -10.98 -1.61 36.85
N VAL A 59 -11.24 -1.84 35.56
CA VAL A 59 -11.91 -0.87 34.71
C VAL A 59 -13.36 -0.75 35.20
N PRO A 60 -13.88 0.46 35.48
CA PRO A 60 -15.26 0.65 35.90
C PRO A 60 -16.23 0.08 34.85
N VAL A 61 -17.22 -0.70 35.31
CA VAL A 61 -18.24 -1.36 34.47
C VAL A 61 -19.09 -0.35 33.67
N GLU A 62 -19.13 0.92 34.08
CA GLU A 62 -19.96 1.98 33.49
C GLU A 62 -19.59 2.36 32.04
N ASP A 63 -18.37 2.08 31.58
CA ASP A 63 -17.90 2.36 30.21
C ASP A 63 -17.78 1.11 29.31
N SER A 64 -18.37 -0.02 29.73
CA SER A 64 -18.26 -1.30 29.02
C SER A 64 -19.46 -1.63 28.13
N LEU A 65 -19.19 -2.23 26.98
CA LEU A 65 -20.18 -2.78 26.06
C LEU A 65 -20.15 -4.31 26.11
N LEU A 66 -21.27 -4.96 25.81
CA LEU A 66 -21.26 -6.40 25.56
C LEU A 66 -20.64 -6.65 24.18
N VAL A 67 -19.47 -7.27 24.17
CA VAL A 67 -18.73 -7.60 22.95
C VAL A 67 -18.37 -9.07 22.97
N GLY A 68 -18.59 -9.74 21.85
CA GLY A 68 -18.13 -11.10 21.65
C GLY A 68 -17.53 -11.25 20.28
N ALA A 69 -16.54 -12.13 20.15
CA ALA A 69 -15.90 -12.41 18.89
C ALA A 69 -15.62 -13.90 18.73
N ALA A 70 -15.66 -14.35 17.47
CA ALA A 70 -15.39 -15.73 17.12
C ALA A 70 -14.77 -15.84 15.73
N ARG A 71 -14.10 -16.97 15.49
CA ARG A 71 -13.62 -17.37 14.17
C ARG A 71 -13.98 -18.81 13.90
N VAL A 72 -14.29 -19.12 12.64
CA VAL A 72 -14.46 -20.49 12.16
C VAL A 72 -13.69 -20.67 10.86
N GLU A 73 -13.14 -21.86 10.68
CA GLU A 73 -12.45 -22.21 9.44
C GLU A 73 -13.48 -22.36 8.30
N ILE A 74 -13.15 -21.80 7.14
CA ILE A 74 -13.95 -21.88 5.91
C ILE A 74 -13.13 -22.47 4.75
N THR A 75 -12.00 -23.11 5.01
CA THR A 75 -11.19 -23.79 3.99
C THR A 75 -12.05 -24.78 3.17
N PRO A 76 -11.98 -24.78 1.82
CA PRO A 76 -12.71 -25.74 1.00
C PRO A 76 -12.29 -27.18 1.33
N ARG A 77 -13.26 -28.09 1.39
CA ARG A 77 -13.04 -29.51 1.75
C ARG A 77 -12.67 -30.40 0.57
N GLU A 78 -12.76 -29.86 -0.63
CA GLU A 78 -12.41 -30.49 -1.90
C GLU A 78 -11.72 -29.46 -2.81
N PRO A 79 -10.97 -29.89 -3.85
CA PRO A 79 -10.40 -28.96 -4.82
C PRO A 79 -11.47 -28.13 -5.53
N VAL A 80 -11.23 -26.82 -5.67
CA VAL A 80 -12.17 -25.86 -6.25
C VAL A 80 -11.42 -24.87 -7.14
N ILE A 81 -12.10 -24.24 -8.09
CA ILE A 81 -11.52 -23.10 -8.84
C ILE A 81 -11.34 -21.92 -7.88
N LEU A 82 -10.21 -21.21 -7.99
CA LEU A 82 -9.91 -20.02 -7.19
C LEU A 82 -10.29 -18.73 -7.94
N ALA A 83 -10.94 -17.78 -7.27
CA ALA A 83 -11.38 -16.51 -7.85
C ALA A 83 -10.25 -15.51 -8.14
N GLY A 84 -10.46 -14.62 -9.12
CA GLY A 84 -9.58 -13.49 -9.41
C GLY A 84 -8.73 -13.68 -10.67
N TYR A 85 -7.77 -14.60 -10.66
CA TYR A 85 -6.86 -14.80 -11.80
C TYR A 85 -7.44 -15.70 -12.91
N GLY A 86 -7.88 -15.09 -14.01
CA GLY A 86 -8.52 -15.79 -15.12
C GLY A 86 -7.69 -16.87 -15.83
N HIS A 87 -6.37 -16.93 -15.63
CA HIS A 87 -5.54 -18.00 -16.20
C HIS A 87 -5.62 -19.32 -15.41
N ARG A 88 -6.14 -19.31 -14.17
CA ARG A 88 -6.33 -20.50 -13.35
C ARG A 88 -7.64 -21.20 -13.71
N THR A 89 -7.58 -22.08 -14.71
CA THR A 89 -8.74 -22.82 -15.21
C THR A 89 -8.91 -24.20 -14.55
N GLU A 90 -7.89 -24.65 -13.85
CA GLU A 90 -7.87 -25.93 -13.13
C GLU A 90 -8.27 -25.77 -11.66
N ALA A 91 -8.70 -26.86 -11.03
CA ALA A 91 -8.96 -26.87 -9.59
C ALA A 91 -7.69 -26.58 -8.78
N SER A 92 -7.85 -26.03 -7.57
CA SER A 92 -6.77 -25.69 -6.66
C SER A 92 -5.87 -26.90 -6.36
N GLU A 93 -4.56 -26.69 -6.35
CA GLU A 93 -3.54 -27.74 -6.17
C GLU A 93 -3.31 -28.12 -4.69
N GLY A 94 -3.91 -27.38 -3.76
CA GLY A 94 -3.84 -27.64 -2.32
C GLY A 94 -4.08 -26.39 -1.50
N VAL A 95 -3.79 -26.51 -0.20
CA VAL A 95 -3.97 -25.45 0.80
C VAL A 95 -2.61 -25.13 1.42
N ASP A 96 -2.19 -23.87 1.33
CA ASP A 96 -0.98 -23.36 1.98
C ASP A 96 -1.29 -22.69 3.31
N GLN A 97 -2.45 -22.03 3.40
CA GLN A 97 -2.96 -21.43 4.63
C GLN A 97 -4.48 -21.64 4.74
N PRO A 98 -5.01 -22.02 5.91
CA PRO A 98 -6.45 -22.12 6.11
C PRO A 98 -7.13 -20.75 5.96
N LEU A 99 -8.38 -20.77 5.48
CA LEU A 99 -9.22 -19.58 5.36
C LEU A 99 -10.19 -19.52 6.55
N PHE A 100 -10.55 -18.32 6.99
CA PHE A 100 -11.51 -18.15 8.08
C PHE A 100 -12.60 -17.13 7.76
N ALA A 101 -13.77 -17.34 8.38
CA ALA A 101 -14.72 -16.26 8.65
C ALA A 101 -14.55 -15.84 10.11
N ARG A 102 -14.50 -14.54 10.37
CA ARG A 102 -14.34 -13.96 11.71
C ARG A 102 -15.44 -12.95 11.95
N ALA A 103 -16.05 -12.99 13.13
CA ALA A 103 -17.15 -12.11 13.49
C ALA A 103 -16.90 -11.40 14.82
N ILE A 104 -17.37 -10.16 14.89
CA ILE A 104 -17.53 -9.38 16.12
C ILE A 104 -19.01 -9.02 16.28
N ALA A 105 -19.55 -9.17 17.48
CA ALA A 105 -20.92 -8.86 17.86
C ALA A 105 -20.93 -7.84 19.00
N ILE A 106 -21.53 -6.67 18.78
CA ILE A 106 -21.50 -5.51 19.70
C ILE A 106 -22.93 -5.17 20.15
N GLY A 107 -23.17 -5.17 21.45
CA GLY A 107 -24.47 -4.88 22.06
C GLY A 107 -25.42 -6.09 22.12
N SER A 108 -26.50 -5.98 22.88
CA SER A 108 -27.47 -7.06 23.14
C SER A 108 -28.87 -6.45 23.36
N PRO A 109 -29.99 -7.16 23.12
CA PRO A 109 -30.13 -8.54 22.61
C PRO A 109 -29.97 -8.70 21.10
N ASN A 110 -29.99 -7.61 20.33
CA ASN A 110 -29.85 -7.62 18.86
C ASN A 110 -28.50 -6.99 18.48
N PRO A 111 -27.38 -7.73 18.47
CA PRO A 111 -26.05 -7.15 18.27
C PRO A 111 -25.85 -6.54 16.89
N MET A 112 -25.02 -5.50 16.83
CA MET A 112 -24.35 -5.07 15.59
C MET A 112 -23.26 -6.09 15.25
N VAL A 113 -23.27 -6.63 14.04
CA VAL A 113 -22.43 -7.75 13.61
C VAL A 113 -21.63 -7.39 12.38
N ALA A 114 -20.31 -7.48 12.47
CA ALA A 114 -19.42 -7.41 11.33
C ALA A 114 -18.76 -8.78 11.12
N VAL A 115 -18.71 -9.24 9.86
CA VAL A 115 -18.06 -10.50 9.48
C VAL A 115 -17.01 -10.24 8.40
N THR A 116 -15.75 -10.55 8.68
CA THR A 116 -14.69 -10.58 7.65
C THR A 116 -14.51 -12.01 7.16
N ILE A 117 -14.53 -12.19 5.84
CA ILE A 117 -14.44 -13.48 5.16
C ILE A 117 -13.17 -13.50 4.32
N ASP A 118 -12.32 -14.50 4.55
CA ASP A 118 -11.13 -14.76 3.72
C ASP A 118 -11.56 -15.28 2.33
N ASN A 119 -12.02 -14.38 1.47
CA ASN A 119 -12.44 -14.64 0.09
C ASN A 119 -12.14 -13.44 -0.83
N CYS A 120 -12.14 -13.67 -2.14
CA CYS A 120 -11.93 -12.64 -3.15
C CYS A 120 -13.09 -11.62 -3.16
N GLY A 121 -14.34 -12.09 -3.14
CA GLY A 121 -15.48 -11.19 -3.08
C GLY A 121 -16.77 -11.95 -2.85
N VAL A 122 -17.62 -11.43 -1.97
CA VAL A 122 -18.94 -11.98 -1.70
C VAL A 122 -19.98 -11.19 -2.50
N PRO A 123 -20.63 -11.78 -3.52
CA PRO A 123 -21.68 -11.09 -4.28
C PRO A 123 -22.89 -10.76 -3.41
N GLY A 124 -23.58 -9.69 -3.76
CA GLY A 124 -24.73 -9.17 -3.02
C GLY A 124 -25.82 -10.21 -2.78
N GLU A 125 -26.14 -11.04 -3.78
CA GLU A 125 -27.12 -12.13 -3.60
C GLU A 125 -26.71 -13.13 -2.51
N LEU A 126 -25.43 -13.46 -2.43
CA LEU A 126 -24.90 -14.36 -1.41
C LEU A 126 -24.83 -13.68 -0.03
N ALA A 127 -24.46 -12.40 0.02
CA ALA A 127 -24.49 -11.61 1.25
C ALA A 127 -25.92 -11.47 1.80
N GLU A 128 -26.90 -11.22 0.94
CA GLU A 128 -28.32 -11.17 1.32
C GLU A 128 -28.84 -12.53 1.78
N ARG A 129 -28.42 -13.61 1.12
CA ARG A 129 -28.71 -14.97 1.60
C ARG A 129 -28.13 -15.21 3.00
N ILE A 130 -26.91 -14.77 3.28
CA ILE A 130 -26.30 -14.84 4.62
C ILE A 130 -27.12 -14.04 5.63
N LYS A 131 -27.47 -12.78 5.32
CA LYS A 131 -28.25 -11.93 6.23
C LYS A 131 -29.64 -12.52 6.50
N ALA A 132 -30.33 -13.02 5.47
CA ALA A 132 -31.62 -13.68 5.61
C ALA A 132 -31.53 -14.94 6.50
N ASP A 133 -30.43 -15.70 6.37
CA ASP A 133 -30.16 -16.90 7.16
C ASP A 133 -29.94 -16.59 8.66
N LEU A 134 -29.27 -15.47 8.98
CA LEU A 134 -29.11 -14.94 10.34
C LEU A 134 -30.43 -14.45 10.94
N VAL A 135 -31.24 -13.72 10.15
CA VAL A 135 -32.57 -13.24 10.56
C VAL A 135 -33.50 -14.42 10.83
N ALA A 136 -33.54 -15.42 9.96
CA ALA A 136 -34.34 -16.62 10.13
C ALA A 136 -33.95 -17.42 11.38
N ALA A 137 -32.65 -17.40 11.73
CA ALA A 137 -32.13 -17.99 12.96
C ALA A 137 -32.28 -17.10 14.20
N GLN A 138 -32.94 -15.94 14.08
CA GLN A 138 -33.20 -14.98 15.16
C GLN A 138 -31.92 -14.50 15.87
N VAL A 139 -30.81 -14.39 15.13
CA VAL A 139 -29.52 -13.98 15.69
C VAL A 139 -29.40 -12.46 15.78
N THR A 140 -29.69 -11.76 14.67
CA THR A 140 -29.70 -10.30 14.62
C THR A 140 -30.49 -9.81 13.38
N PRO A 141 -31.09 -8.61 13.40
CA PRO A 141 -31.73 -7.98 12.24
C PRO A 141 -30.79 -7.77 11.03
N ARG A 142 -31.37 -7.74 9.82
CA ARG A 142 -30.65 -7.57 8.53
C ARG A 142 -29.77 -6.32 8.50
N ASP A 143 -30.31 -5.20 8.95
CA ASP A 143 -29.70 -3.86 8.91
C ASP A 143 -28.54 -3.70 9.92
N ARG A 144 -28.34 -4.68 10.80
CA ARG A 144 -27.24 -4.73 11.79
C ARG A 144 -26.07 -5.59 11.35
N VAL A 145 -26.08 -6.13 10.13
CA VAL A 145 -25.05 -7.04 9.62
C VAL A 145 -24.28 -6.39 8.48
N VAL A 146 -22.95 -6.35 8.61
CA VAL A 146 -22.03 -6.03 7.51
C VAL A 146 -21.15 -7.24 7.18
N ILE A 147 -21.05 -7.57 5.90
CA ILE A 147 -20.21 -8.66 5.38
C ILE A 147 -19.04 -8.04 4.62
N LEU A 148 -17.81 -8.44 4.92
CA LEU A 148 -16.58 -7.87 4.41
C LEU A 148 -15.73 -8.98 3.80
N SER A 149 -15.13 -8.73 2.63
CA SER A 149 -14.17 -9.67 2.03
C SER A 149 -12.74 -9.17 2.24
N THR A 150 -11.79 -10.05 2.54
CA THR A 150 -10.36 -9.69 2.56
C THR A 150 -9.78 -9.48 1.16
N HIS A 151 -10.55 -9.80 0.13
CA HIS A 151 -10.13 -9.75 -1.25
C HIS A 151 -8.88 -10.57 -1.57
N THR A 152 -8.70 -11.72 -0.89
CA THR A 152 -7.65 -12.68 -1.27
C THR A 152 -8.01 -13.36 -2.59
N HIS A 153 -7.09 -13.31 -3.55
CA HIS A 153 -7.22 -14.01 -4.83
C HIS A 153 -6.89 -15.50 -4.71
N ASN A 154 -6.54 -15.98 -3.52
CA ASN A 154 -6.21 -17.38 -3.25
C ASN A 154 -7.33 -18.10 -2.49
N ALA A 155 -8.58 -17.74 -2.76
CA ALA A 155 -9.77 -18.36 -2.18
C ALA A 155 -10.75 -18.88 -3.25
N PRO A 156 -11.69 -19.78 -2.88
CA PRO A 156 -12.64 -20.37 -3.83
C PRO A 156 -13.48 -19.33 -4.55
N ALA A 157 -13.74 -19.56 -5.83
CA ALA A 157 -14.69 -18.77 -6.59
C ALA A 157 -16.11 -18.96 -6.05
N LEU A 158 -16.80 -17.85 -5.81
CA LEU A 158 -18.19 -17.85 -5.35
C LEU A 158 -19.13 -17.61 -6.54
N PRO A 159 -20.24 -18.37 -6.66
CA PRO A 159 -21.26 -18.12 -7.68
C PRO A 159 -21.74 -16.67 -7.65
N GLY A 160 -21.82 -16.04 -8.82
CA GLY A 160 -22.20 -14.63 -8.98
C GLY A 160 -21.04 -13.64 -8.91
N TYR A 161 -19.86 -14.02 -8.41
CA TYR A 161 -18.69 -13.15 -8.38
C TYR A 161 -17.96 -13.19 -9.74
N ALA A 162 -17.77 -12.03 -10.37
CA ALA A 162 -17.13 -11.89 -11.68
C ALA A 162 -17.56 -12.99 -12.69
N PRO A 163 -18.88 -13.13 -12.97
CA PRO A 163 -19.44 -14.35 -13.57
C PRO A 163 -18.91 -14.64 -14.98
N VAL A 164 -18.47 -13.62 -15.73
CA VAL A 164 -17.90 -13.81 -17.07
C VAL A 164 -16.52 -14.48 -17.02
N LEU A 165 -15.81 -14.41 -15.88
CA LEU A 165 -14.48 -15.01 -15.73
C LEU A 165 -14.51 -16.53 -15.94
N TRP A 166 -15.58 -17.19 -15.49
CA TRP A 166 -15.74 -18.64 -15.54
C TRP A 166 -16.79 -19.12 -16.53
N ALA A 167 -17.69 -18.24 -16.98
CA ALA A 167 -18.68 -18.56 -17.99
C ALA A 167 -18.03 -19.21 -19.23
N GLU A 168 -18.54 -20.38 -19.62
CA GLU A 168 -18.06 -21.20 -20.75
C GLU A 168 -16.63 -21.76 -20.57
N ARG A 169 -16.01 -21.59 -19.41
CA ARG A 169 -14.61 -21.98 -19.12
C ARG A 169 -14.48 -22.95 -17.95
N SER A 170 -15.44 -22.98 -17.03
CA SER A 170 -15.56 -24.00 -16.00
C SER A 170 -16.33 -25.22 -16.52
N THR A 171 -16.04 -26.37 -15.93
CA THR A 171 -16.82 -27.60 -16.09
C THR A 171 -18.00 -27.63 -15.12
N ALA A 172 -19.05 -28.39 -15.45
CA ALA A 172 -20.19 -28.57 -14.54
C ALA A 172 -19.78 -29.05 -13.14
N ALA A 173 -18.78 -29.93 -13.04
CA ALA A 173 -18.27 -30.40 -11.75
C ALA A 173 -17.61 -29.28 -10.93
N GLN A 174 -16.91 -28.34 -11.58
CA GLN A 174 -16.32 -27.17 -10.93
C GLN A 174 -17.41 -26.20 -10.47
N ASP A 175 -18.43 -25.97 -11.29
CA ASP A 175 -19.57 -25.11 -10.92
C ASP A 175 -20.34 -25.68 -9.72
N GLU A 176 -20.60 -26.98 -9.72
CA GLU A 176 -21.23 -27.66 -8.58
C GLU A 176 -20.36 -27.59 -7.31
N ALA A 177 -19.03 -27.71 -7.43
CA ALA A 177 -18.11 -27.58 -6.30
C ALA A 177 -18.12 -26.15 -5.73
N ALA A 178 -18.16 -25.13 -6.59
CA ALA A 178 -18.31 -23.73 -6.19
C ALA A 178 -19.64 -23.49 -5.47
N GLN A 179 -20.73 -24.08 -5.95
CA GLN A 179 -22.04 -23.99 -5.29
C GLN A 179 -22.05 -24.69 -3.91
N ARG A 180 -21.50 -25.90 -3.81
CA ARG A 180 -21.35 -26.60 -2.53
C ARG A 180 -20.52 -25.80 -1.53
N TYR A 181 -19.45 -25.15 -2.00
CA TYR A 181 -18.65 -24.26 -1.17
C TYR A 181 -19.44 -23.04 -0.70
N ALA A 182 -20.22 -22.39 -1.56
CA ALA A 182 -21.07 -21.27 -1.18
C ALA A 182 -22.10 -21.67 -0.11
N ASP A 183 -22.73 -22.83 -0.24
CA ASP A 183 -23.68 -23.35 0.75
C ASP A 183 -23.01 -23.64 2.11
N PHE A 184 -21.82 -24.24 2.06
CA PHE A 184 -20.98 -24.45 3.24
C PHE A 184 -20.62 -23.11 3.91
N LEU A 185 -20.22 -22.10 3.11
CA LEU A 185 -19.85 -20.78 3.62
C LEU A 185 -21.01 -20.10 4.34
N VAL A 186 -22.24 -20.13 3.80
CA VAL A 186 -23.43 -19.56 4.47
C VAL A 186 -23.63 -20.19 5.86
N GLY A 187 -23.55 -21.52 5.95
CA GLY A 187 -23.65 -22.22 7.24
C GLY A 187 -22.53 -21.86 8.21
N GLN A 188 -21.31 -21.69 7.73
CA GLN A 188 -20.18 -21.28 8.55
C GLN A 188 -20.31 -19.82 9.03
N VAL A 189 -20.80 -18.91 8.19
CA VAL A 189 -21.02 -17.51 8.59
C VAL A 189 -22.10 -17.43 9.66
N ARG A 190 -23.22 -18.14 9.52
CA ARG A 190 -24.21 -18.29 10.59
C ARG A 190 -23.56 -18.77 11.89
N ARG A 191 -22.76 -19.84 11.81
CA ARG A 191 -22.10 -20.44 12.97
C ARG A 191 -21.16 -19.46 13.67
N VAL A 192 -20.32 -18.73 12.95
CA VAL A 192 -19.37 -17.80 13.59
C VAL A 192 -20.08 -16.62 14.23
N VAL A 193 -21.15 -16.12 13.63
CA VAL A 193 -21.95 -15.04 14.24
C VAL A 193 -22.62 -15.54 15.52
N GLN A 194 -23.26 -16.72 15.49
CA GLN A 194 -23.84 -17.31 16.70
C GLN A 194 -22.81 -17.48 17.82
N GLN A 195 -21.61 -17.98 17.50
CA GLN A 195 -20.53 -18.10 18.47
C GLN A 195 -20.05 -16.75 19.00
N ALA A 196 -20.00 -15.71 18.17
CA ALA A 196 -19.65 -14.36 18.62
C ALA A 196 -20.72 -13.82 19.59
N VAL A 197 -22.01 -14.04 19.32
CA VAL A 197 -23.10 -13.66 20.22
C VAL A 197 -23.05 -14.44 21.54
N GLU A 198 -22.84 -15.76 21.49
CA GLU A 198 -22.73 -16.62 22.69
C GLU A 198 -21.55 -16.25 23.59
N ARG A 199 -20.49 -15.67 23.02
CA ARG A 199 -19.27 -15.25 23.72
C ARG A 199 -19.29 -13.80 24.18
N GLN A 200 -20.43 -13.11 24.08
CA GLN A 200 -20.52 -11.73 24.53
C GLN A 200 -20.20 -11.60 26.02
N GLN A 201 -19.32 -10.65 26.32
CA GLN A 201 -18.91 -10.30 27.68
C GLN A 201 -18.70 -8.79 27.79
N PRO A 202 -18.75 -8.21 29.01
CA PRO A 202 -18.38 -6.82 29.21
C PRO A 202 -16.94 -6.56 28.72
N ALA A 203 -16.79 -5.60 27.82
CA ALA A 203 -15.53 -5.19 27.25
C ALA A 203 -15.49 -3.68 27.04
N THR A 204 -14.33 -3.06 27.24
CA THR A 204 -14.13 -1.69 26.77
C THR A 204 -13.68 -1.69 25.31
N MET A 205 -14.14 -0.71 24.55
CA MET A 205 -13.78 -0.55 23.15
C MET A 205 -13.06 0.77 22.95
N GLN A 206 -12.02 0.74 22.13
CA GLN A 206 -11.25 1.92 21.75
C GLN A 206 -10.87 1.79 20.28
N TRP A 207 -10.71 2.92 19.60
CA TRP A 207 -10.11 2.93 18.28
C TRP A 207 -8.99 3.96 18.16
N SER A 208 -8.05 3.68 17.28
CA SER A 208 -6.90 4.53 16.95
C SER A 208 -6.53 4.34 15.48
N GLN A 209 -5.59 5.15 15.00
CA GLN A 209 -5.06 5.05 13.64
C GLN A 209 -3.53 5.02 13.68
N GLY A 210 -2.96 4.04 12.99
CA GLY A 210 -1.55 3.95 12.68
C GLY A 210 -1.31 4.06 11.18
N GLU A 211 -0.14 3.61 10.73
CA GLU A 211 0.23 3.62 9.32
C GLU A 211 1.04 2.38 8.94
N VAL A 212 0.83 1.85 7.73
CA VAL A 212 1.68 0.81 7.12
C VAL A 212 1.93 1.12 5.64
N SER A 213 3.09 0.70 5.13
CA SER A 213 3.73 1.31 3.96
C SER A 213 3.81 0.41 2.72
N PHE A 214 3.44 -0.88 2.82
CA PHE A 214 3.69 -1.83 1.73
C PHE A 214 2.75 -1.69 0.52
N GLY A 215 1.58 -1.07 0.66
CA GLY A 215 0.66 -0.84 -0.46
C GLY A 215 1.20 0.24 -1.39
N GLY A 216 1.25 -0.01 -2.69
CA GLY A 216 1.64 0.98 -3.70
C GLY A 216 0.67 1.01 -4.87
N ASN A 217 0.39 2.21 -5.40
CA ASN A 217 -0.51 2.35 -6.53
C ASN A 217 0.03 1.59 -7.74
N ARG A 218 -0.82 0.85 -8.45
CA ARG A 218 -0.42 -0.10 -9.49
C ARG A 218 -0.70 0.39 -10.92
N ARG A 219 -1.08 1.65 -11.10
CA ARG A 219 -1.51 2.22 -12.39
C ARG A 219 -0.36 2.97 -13.07
N VAL A 220 0.34 2.29 -13.99
CA VAL A 220 1.40 2.93 -14.78
C VAL A 220 0.76 3.82 -15.85
N MET A 221 1.17 5.09 -15.87
CA MET A 221 0.63 6.12 -16.75
C MET A 221 1.66 6.57 -17.77
N ILE A 222 1.27 6.70 -19.04
CA ILE A 222 2.05 7.33 -20.11
C ILE A 222 1.17 8.40 -20.75
N ASP A 223 1.64 9.65 -20.79
CA ASP A 223 0.90 10.80 -21.34
C ASP A 223 -0.54 10.95 -20.80
N GLY A 224 -0.73 10.63 -19.52
CA GLY A 224 -2.03 10.71 -18.84
C GLY A 224 -2.99 9.54 -19.13
N VAL A 225 -2.54 8.52 -19.88
CA VAL A 225 -3.33 7.32 -20.22
C VAL A 225 -2.74 6.08 -19.54
N TRP A 226 -3.62 5.20 -19.06
CA TRP A 226 -3.19 3.95 -18.43
C TRP A 226 -2.46 3.05 -19.44
N SER A 227 -1.29 2.56 -19.06
CA SER A 227 -0.39 1.78 -19.93
C SER A 227 -0.09 0.38 -19.38
N GLY A 228 -0.57 0.05 -18.17
CA GLY A 228 -0.39 -1.28 -17.60
C GLY A 228 -0.32 -1.29 -16.08
N PHE A 229 -0.08 -2.50 -15.55
CA PHE A 229 0.18 -2.70 -14.13
C PHE A 229 1.66 -2.54 -13.81
N GLY A 230 1.93 -1.81 -12.74
CA GLY A 230 3.27 -1.58 -12.21
C GLY A 230 3.22 -0.50 -11.14
N LEU A 231 4.23 -0.44 -10.28
CA LEU A 231 4.27 0.56 -9.22
C LEU A 231 4.30 1.97 -9.82
N GLN A 232 3.37 2.81 -9.38
CA GLN A 232 3.31 4.24 -9.66
C GLN A 232 3.46 5.02 -8.34
N PRO A 233 4.69 5.38 -7.92
CA PRO A 233 4.96 5.97 -6.61
C PRO A 233 4.23 7.30 -6.34
N GLU A 234 3.95 8.07 -7.38
CA GLU A 234 3.33 9.40 -7.23
C GLU A 234 1.80 9.36 -7.23
N ALA A 235 1.21 8.21 -7.56
CA ALA A 235 -0.24 8.06 -7.53
C ALA A 235 -0.72 7.79 -6.09
N PRO A 236 -1.95 8.21 -5.75
CA PRO A 236 -2.44 8.13 -4.39
C PRO A 236 -2.45 6.69 -3.87
N VAL A 237 -2.18 6.57 -2.57
CA VAL A 237 -2.35 5.36 -1.73
C VAL A 237 -3.11 5.80 -0.47
N ASP A 238 -3.63 4.91 0.36
CA ASP A 238 -4.08 5.28 1.72
C ASP A 238 -3.30 4.42 2.73
N HIS A 239 -2.27 5.01 3.33
CA HIS A 239 -1.37 4.33 4.25
C HIS A 239 -1.93 4.18 5.67
N ALA A 240 -3.07 4.80 5.95
CA ALA A 240 -3.72 4.70 7.25
C ALA A 240 -4.06 3.24 7.59
N LEU A 241 -3.80 2.88 8.84
CA LEU A 241 -4.19 1.62 9.46
C LEU A 241 -5.09 1.90 10.66
N PRO A 242 -6.41 2.08 10.47
CA PRO A 242 -7.35 2.16 11.57
C PRO A 242 -7.37 0.84 12.36
N VAL A 243 -7.41 0.93 13.69
CA VAL A 243 -7.42 -0.21 14.60
C VAL A 243 -8.47 0.03 15.68
N LEU A 244 -9.41 -0.90 15.80
CA LEU A 244 -10.33 -0.99 16.93
C LEU A 244 -9.97 -2.20 17.78
N VAL A 245 -9.91 -2.00 19.08
CA VAL A 245 -9.64 -3.04 20.07
C VAL A 245 -10.78 -3.12 21.07
N ALA A 246 -11.27 -4.33 21.33
CA ALA A 246 -12.13 -4.64 22.47
C ALA A 246 -11.31 -5.37 23.53
N ARG A 247 -11.37 -4.92 24.79
CA ARG A 247 -10.62 -5.49 25.91
C ARG A 247 -11.54 -5.99 27.00
N ASP A 248 -11.24 -7.16 27.55
CA ASP A 248 -11.98 -7.70 28.69
C ASP A 248 -11.68 -6.94 30.00
N SER A 249 -12.34 -7.35 31.08
CA SER A 249 -12.13 -6.81 32.43
C SER A 249 -10.69 -6.91 32.97
N SER A 250 -9.85 -7.77 32.38
CA SER A 250 -8.43 -7.91 32.72
C SER A 250 -7.52 -6.96 31.91
N GLY A 251 -8.09 -6.29 30.91
CA GLY A 251 -7.41 -5.45 29.92
C GLY A 251 -6.85 -6.22 28.72
N ALA A 252 -7.09 -7.53 28.62
CA ALA A 252 -6.62 -8.35 27.52
C ALA A 252 -7.49 -8.16 26.26
N PRO A 253 -6.91 -8.04 25.05
CA PRO A 253 -7.68 -7.96 23.82
C PRO A 253 -8.51 -9.23 23.59
N VAL A 254 -9.80 -9.07 23.30
CA VAL A 254 -10.71 -10.16 22.87
C VAL A 254 -11.08 -10.06 21.39
N ALA A 255 -11.03 -8.86 20.84
CA ALA A 255 -11.17 -8.61 19.42
C ALA A 255 -10.26 -7.46 19.00
N ILE A 256 -9.63 -7.61 17.84
CA ILE A 256 -8.91 -6.53 17.15
C ILE A 256 -9.47 -6.49 15.74
N TRP A 257 -9.94 -5.33 15.29
CA TRP A 257 -10.37 -5.12 13.92
C TRP A 257 -9.50 -4.03 13.29
N THR A 258 -8.90 -4.34 12.15
CA THR A 258 -8.14 -3.37 11.37
C THR A 258 -8.45 -3.45 9.87
N THR A 259 -8.06 -2.42 9.13
CA THR A 259 -8.28 -2.30 7.69
C THR A 259 -7.05 -1.73 7.02
N TYR A 260 -6.73 -2.21 5.82
CA TYR A 260 -5.70 -1.61 4.98
C TYR A 260 -6.15 -1.50 3.52
N ALA A 261 -5.86 -0.38 2.87
CA ALA A 261 -6.28 -0.06 1.51
C ALA A 261 -5.32 -0.65 0.47
N CYS A 262 -5.32 -1.98 0.33
CA CYS A 262 -4.44 -2.69 -0.59
C CYS A 262 -5.10 -3.99 -1.09
N HIS A 263 -4.94 -4.34 -2.36
CA HIS A 263 -5.31 -5.66 -2.87
C HIS A 263 -4.60 -6.78 -2.10
N CYS A 264 -5.30 -7.88 -1.83
CA CYS A 264 -4.72 -9.07 -1.22
C CYS A 264 -4.19 -10.04 -2.28
N THR A 265 -3.11 -9.60 -2.95
CA THR A 265 -2.52 -10.23 -4.14
C THR A 265 -1.00 -10.42 -4.04
N THR A 266 -0.43 -10.55 -2.84
CA THR A 266 1.00 -10.76 -2.66
C THR A 266 1.46 -12.08 -3.29
N LEU A 267 0.63 -13.11 -3.23
CA LEU A 267 0.97 -14.43 -3.76
C LEU A 267 0.89 -14.50 -5.29
N GLY A 268 0.20 -13.56 -5.94
CA GLY A 268 -0.01 -13.57 -7.38
C GLY A 268 -0.80 -14.81 -7.86
N GLY A 269 -0.54 -15.24 -9.09
CA GLY A 269 -1.27 -16.32 -9.77
C GLY A 269 -1.09 -17.75 -9.23
N VAL A 270 -0.54 -17.92 -8.02
CA VAL A 270 -0.38 -19.26 -7.41
C VAL A 270 -1.75 -19.94 -7.30
N ASN A 271 -1.84 -21.20 -7.75
CA ASN A 271 -3.10 -21.96 -7.78
C ASN A 271 -3.32 -22.81 -6.50
N ARG A 272 -3.12 -22.18 -5.33
CA ARG A 272 -3.22 -22.82 -4.02
C ARG A 272 -3.99 -21.92 -3.06
N VAL A 273 -4.73 -22.53 -2.13
CA VAL A 273 -5.60 -21.83 -1.18
C VAL A 273 -4.77 -21.15 -0.09
N ALA A 274 -4.98 -19.84 0.11
CA ALA A 274 -4.32 -19.05 1.15
C ALA A 274 -5.04 -17.71 1.41
N GLY A 275 -4.89 -17.17 2.63
CA GLY A 275 -5.45 -15.88 3.02
C GLY A 275 -4.60 -14.66 2.61
N ASP A 276 -3.46 -14.88 1.92
CA ASP A 276 -2.50 -13.85 1.51
C ASP A 276 -2.08 -12.96 2.71
N TRP A 277 -1.71 -11.70 2.52
CA TRP A 277 -1.20 -10.85 3.61
C TRP A 277 -2.24 -10.62 4.71
N ALA A 278 -3.53 -10.60 4.38
CA ALA A 278 -4.61 -10.40 5.36
C ALA A 278 -4.74 -11.61 6.29
N GLY A 279 -4.70 -12.82 5.73
CA GLY A 279 -4.65 -14.06 6.51
C GLY A 279 -3.40 -14.13 7.40
N CYS A 280 -2.24 -13.73 6.85
CA CYS A 280 -0.99 -13.64 7.61
C CYS A 280 -1.08 -12.62 8.76
N ALA A 281 -1.66 -11.44 8.53
CA ALA A 281 -1.87 -10.41 9.56
C ALA A 281 -2.75 -10.92 10.70
N ALA A 282 -3.90 -11.52 10.37
CA ALA A 282 -4.81 -12.07 11.36
C ALA A 282 -4.11 -13.12 12.24
N LEU A 283 -3.40 -14.08 11.63
CA LEU A 283 -2.68 -15.12 12.36
C LEU A 283 -1.54 -14.56 13.21
N ALA A 284 -0.82 -13.54 12.73
CA ALA A 284 0.25 -12.89 13.49
C ALA A 284 -0.30 -12.17 14.74
N ILE A 285 -1.42 -11.46 14.61
CA ILE A 285 -2.10 -10.79 15.74
C ILE A 285 -2.64 -11.83 16.73
N GLU A 286 -3.34 -12.87 16.24
CA GLU A 286 -3.90 -13.94 17.08
C GLU A 286 -2.79 -14.75 17.79
N SER A 287 -1.62 -14.90 17.16
CA SER A 287 -0.46 -15.52 17.81
C SER A 287 0.13 -14.66 18.93
N ALA A 288 0.08 -13.33 18.80
CA ALA A 288 0.53 -12.41 19.85
C ALA A 288 -0.50 -12.26 20.99
N HIS A 289 -1.78 -12.51 20.69
CA HIS A 289 -2.91 -12.40 21.62
C HIS A 289 -3.82 -13.64 21.51
N PRO A 290 -3.50 -14.76 22.20
CA PRO A 290 -4.15 -16.06 21.97
C PRO A 290 -5.67 -16.12 22.17
N ASP A 291 -6.22 -15.26 23.04
CA ASP A 291 -7.67 -15.18 23.33
C ASP A 291 -8.39 -14.13 22.45
N CYS A 292 -7.67 -13.48 21.54
CA CYS A 292 -8.19 -12.46 20.64
C CYS A 292 -8.62 -13.07 19.30
N VAL A 293 -9.65 -12.49 18.69
CA VAL A 293 -9.99 -12.70 17.28
C VAL A 293 -9.59 -11.47 16.47
N ALA A 294 -8.80 -11.65 15.40
CA ALA A 294 -8.30 -10.55 14.57
C ALA A 294 -9.07 -10.45 13.25
N LEU A 295 -9.96 -9.45 13.13
CA LEU A 295 -10.70 -9.14 11.90
C LEU A 295 -9.86 -8.24 11.00
N ILE A 296 -9.68 -8.63 9.74
CA ILE A 296 -8.99 -7.84 8.71
C ILE A 296 -9.98 -7.55 7.60
N SER A 297 -10.16 -6.28 7.25
CA SER A 297 -10.94 -5.85 6.08
C SER A 297 -10.10 -4.98 5.14
N ILE A 298 -10.62 -4.69 3.96
CA ILE A 298 -9.93 -3.91 2.92
C ILE A 298 -10.55 -2.52 2.80
N GLY A 299 -9.71 -1.49 2.74
CA GLY A 299 -10.12 -0.09 2.53
C GLY A 299 -10.28 0.24 1.05
N CYS A 300 -10.42 1.53 0.71
CA CYS A 300 -10.45 1.95 -0.69
C CYS A 300 -9.03 1.86 -1.31
N GLY A 301 -8.73 0.75 -1.96
CA GLY A 301 -7.40 0.44 -2.52
C GLY A 301 -7.46 -0.45 -3.75
N ALA A 302 -8.51 -0.36 -4.56
CA ALA A 302 -8.66 -1.20 -5.75
C ALA A 302 -7.57 -0.98 -6.80
N ASP A 303 -6.98 0.21 -6.84
CA ASP A 303 -5.81 0.57 -7.65
C ASP A 303 -4.48 0.51 -6.88
N VAL A 304 -4.47 -0.13 -5.70
CA VAL A 304 -3.28 -0.31 -4.85
C VAL A 304 -2.98 -1.79 -4.69
N GLY A 305 -1.72 -2.19 -4.89
CA GLY A 305 -1.26 -3.57 -4.70
C GLY A 305 -0.04 -3.66 -3.79
N PRO A 306 0.28 -4.84 -3.25
CA PRO A 306 1.39 -5.01 -2.30
C PRO A 306 2.74 -4.89 -3.00
N GLN A 307 3.67 -4.15 -2.37
CA GLN A 307 5.00 -3.86 -2.90
C GLN A 307 6.11 -4.27 -1.91
N PRO A 308 6.99 -5.21 -2.26
CA PRO A 308 6.92 -6.09 -3.44
C PRO A 308 5.88 -7.20 -3.27
N GLY A 309 5.55 -7.87 -4.38
CA GLY A 309 4.76 -9.11 -4.39
C GLY A 309 5.56 -10.31 -4.93
N GLY A 310 4.88 -11.45 -5.01
CA GLY A 310 5.35 -12.67 -5.71
C GLY A 310 5.79 -13.83 -4.82
N SER A 311 5.62 -13.79 -3.50
CA SER A 311 5.98 -14.93 -2.64
C SER A 311 5.21 -14.99 -1.31
N ALA A 312 5.13 -16.18 -0.73
CA ALA A 312 4.53 -16.41 0.59
C ALA A 312 5.30 -15.69 1.71
N GLN A 313 6.63 -15.63 1.62
CA GLN A 313 7.47 -14.92 2.59
C GLN A 313 7.15 -13.42 2.60
N LEU A 314 6.86 -12.83 1.44
CA LEU A 314 6.41 -11.43 1.35
C LEU A 314 5.01 -11.25 1.93
N ALA A 315 4.09 -12.21 1.73
CA ALA A 315 2.75 -12.14 2.33
C ALA A 315 2.83 -12.19 3.87
N GLU A 316 3.70 -13.05 4.41
CA GLU A 316 4.02 -13.10 5.83
C GLU A 316 4.64 -11.79 6.34
N GLN A 317 5.57 -11.20 5.58
CA GLN A 317 6.20 -9.92 5.91
C GLN A 317 5.17 -8.78 5.97
N HIS A 318 4.31 -8.65 4.97
CA HIS A 318 3.25 -7.62 4.94
C HIS A 318 2.24 -7.82 6.07
N GLY A 319 1.85 -9.07 6.33
CA GLY A 319 1.00 -9.39 7.48
C GLY A 319 1.66 -9.05 8.82
N ARG A 320 2.99 -9.25 8.93
CA ARG A 320 3.76 -8.89 10.12
C ARG A 320 3.85 -7.39 10.33
N GLU A 321 4.01 -6.60 9.26
CA GLU A 321 4.01 -5.12 9.34
C GLU A 321 2.72 -4.58 9.97
N ILE A 322 1.56 -5.14 9.59
CA ILE A 322 0.27 -4.82 10.21
C ILE A 322 0.26 -5.23 11.69
N ALA A 323 0.69 -6.46 12.01
CA ALA A 323 0.69 -6.96 13.38
C ALA A 323 1.62 -6.15 14.31
N ASP A 324 2.78 -5.73 13.82
CA ASP A 324 3.73 -4.91 14.55
C ASP A 324 3.18 -3.50 14.78
N GLU A 325 2.48 -2.92 13.80
CA GLU A 325 1.83 -1.62 13.97
C GLU A 325 0.65 -1.67 14.95
N VAL A 326 -0.18 -2.73 14.88
CA VAL A 326 -1.20 -3.00 15.90
C VAL A 326 -0.55 -3.09 17.29
N ALA A 327 0.52 -3.88 17.44
CA ALA A 327 1.22 -4.03 18.71
C ALA A 327 1.79 -2.70 19.23
N ARG A 328 2.25 -1.80 18.35
CA ARG A 328 2.70 -0.44 18.70
C ARG A 328 1.56 0.42 19.23
N LEU A 329 0.37 0.34 18.62
CA LEU A 329 -0.80 1.15 18.97
C LEU A 329 -1.48 0.69 20.26
N LEU A 330 -1.57 -0.61 20.52
CA LEU A 330 -2.28 -1.16 21.67
C LEU A 330 -1.94 -0.50 23.04
N PRO A 331 -0.68 -0.24 23.41
CA PRO A 331 -0.34 0.42 24.67
C PRO A 331 -0.53 1.94 24.67
N LEU A 332 -0.61 2.59 23.50
CA LEU A 332 -0.84 4.04 23.40
C LEU A 332 -2.30 4.41 23.69
N GLY A 333 -3.21 3.43 23.62
CA GLY A 333 -4.64 3.63 23.78
C GLY A 333 -5.27 4.22 22.52
N GLY A 334 -6.49 4.70 22.67
CA GLY A 334 -7.27 5.27 21.58
C GLY A 334 -8.51 5.99 22.10
N ARG A 335 -9.29 6.52 21.18
CA ARG A 335 -10.56 7.18 21.48
C ARG A 335 -11.57 6.14 21.99
N PRO A 336 -12.13 6.29 23.21
CA PRO A 336 -13.10 5.36 23.75
C PRO A 336 -14.38 5.30 22.92
N LEU A 337 -14.93 4.09 22.76
CA LEU A 337 -16.21 3.83 22.11
C LEU A 337 -17.15 3.21 23.15
N THR A 338 -17.94 4.06 23.82
CA THR A 338 -18.75 3.68 24.98
C THR A 338 -20.22 3.41 24.66
N VAL A 339 -20.62 3.52 23.39
CA VAL A 339 -22.00 3.29 22.93
C VAL A 339 -22.06 2.19 21.87
N VAL A 340 -23.13 1.41 21.88
CA VAL A 340 -23.43 0.48 20.77
C VAL A 340 -23.67 1.32 19.50
N PRO A 341 -23.07 0.99 18.35
CA PRO A 341 -23.21 1.83 17.17
C PRO A 341 -24.64 1.79 16.63
N SER A 342 -25.12 2.92 16.12
CA SER A 342 -26.33 2.96 15.28
C SER A 342 -25.97 2.63 13.83
N ALA A 343 -26.93 2.05 13.09
CA ALA A 343 -26.79 1.78 11.66
C ALA A 343 -27.70 2.72 10.85
N SER A 344 -27.20 3.20 9.72
CA SER A 344 -27.99 3.87 8.70
C SER A 344 -27.58 3.40 7.31
N SER A 345 -28.50 3.45 6.35
CA SER A 345 -28.19 3.18 4.95
C SER A 345 -28.79 4.24 4.02
N HIS A 346 -28.17 4.40 2.85
CA HIS A 346 -28.61 5.30 1.81
C HIS A 346 -28.36 4.65 0.44
N GLY A 347 -29.42 4.46 -0.35
CA GLY A 347 -29.31 3.94 -1.71
C GLY A 347 -29.04 5.06 -2.71
N VAL A 348 -28.08 4.84 -3.59
CA VAL A 348 -27.80 5.70 -4.76
C VAL A 348 -27.76 4.86 -6.03
N GLU A 349 -28.00 5.48 -7.18
CA GLU A 349 -27.89 4.84 -8.49
C GLU A 349 -26.59 5.32 -9.18
N LEU A 350 -25.71 4.39 -9.53
CA LEU A 350 -24.46 4.69 -10.22
C LEU A 350 -24.66 4.54 -11.73
N ALA A 351 -24.89 5.66 -12.41
CA ALA A 351 -25.15 5.67 -13.85
C ALA A 351 -23.95 5.16 -14.66
N PHE A 352 -24.22 4.29 -15.63
CA PHE A 352 -23.27 3.94 -16.68
C PHE A 352 -23.16 5.08 -17.71
N ASP A 353 -22.01 5.18 -18.38
CA ASP A 353 -21.74 6.25 -19.35
C ASP A 353 -22.64 6.16 -20.58
N GLN A 354 -22.44 5.11 -21.40
CA GLN A 354 -23.32 4.79 -22.51
C GLN A 354 -23.59 3.29 -22.51
N VAL A 355 -24.86 2.90 -22.37
CA VAL A 355 -25.29 1.50 -22.54
C VAL A 355 -25.37 1.20 -24.04
N PRO A 356 -24.57 0.24 -24.56
CA PRO A 356 -24.58 -0.07 -25.98
C PRO A 356 -25.86 -0.76 -26.44
N GLU A 357 -26.29 -0.42 -27.66
CA GLU A 357 -27.42 -1.05 -28.36
C GLU A 357 -27.09 -2.46 -28.86
N ARG A 358 -28.12 -3.20 -29.27
CA ARG A 358 -28.02 -4.58 -29.78
C ARG A 358 -26.90 -4.76 -30.82
N GLU A 359 -26.79 -3.86 -31.80
CA GLU A 359 -25.81 -4.00 -32.88
C GLU A 359 -24.35 -3.96 -32.38
N PHE A 360 -24.08 -3.28 -31.26
CA PHE A 360 -22.75 -3.31 -30.64
C PHE A 360 -22.42 -4.72 -30.14
N TRP A 361 -23.36 -5.34 -29.41
CA TRP A 361 -23.15 -6.66 -28.84
C TRP A 361 -23.01 -7.73 -29.92
N GLU A 362 -23.77 -7.65 -31.01
CA GLU A 362 -23.62 -8.54 -32.17
C GLU A 362 -22.21 -8.47 -32.77
N ARG A 363 -21.59 -7.28 -32.82
CA ARG A 363 -20.20 -7.13 -33.26
C ARG A 363 -19.20 -7.65 -32.24
N GLU A 364 -19.43 -7.43 -30.95
CA GLU A 364 -18.54 -7.91 -29.88
C GLU A 364 -18.46 -9.44 -29.83
N VAL A 365 -19.56 -10.16 -30.12
CA VAL A 365 -19.54 -11.64 -30.20
C VAL A 365 -18.47 -12.14 -31.18
N ALA A 366 -18.20 -11.41 -32.26
CA ALA A 366 -17.22 -11.79 -33.28
C ALA A 366 -15.75 -11.64 -32.81
N ARG A 367 -15.49 -10.94 -31.70
CA ARG A 367 -14.13 -10.69 -31.17
C ARG A 367 -13.54 -11.87 -30.39
N GLY A 368 -14.37 -12.80 -29.92
CA GLY A 368 -13.95 -13.90 -29.04
C GLY A 368 -13.63 -13.43 -27.61
N GLY A 369 -13.11 -14.34 -26.78
CA GLY A 369 -12.68 -14.02 -25.41
C GLY A 369 -13.81 -13.69 -24.43
N PHE A 370 -13.48 -12.91 -23.41
CA PHE A 370 -14.41 -12.52 -22.35
C PHE A 370 -15.45 -11.52 -22.85
N GLU A 371 -15.07 -10.66 -23.78
CA GLU A 371 -15.92 -9.66 -24.42
C GLU A 371 -17.06 -10.34 -25.19
N ALA A 372 -16.75 -11.38 -25.98
CA ALA A 372 -17.77 -12.16 -26.67
C ALA A 372 -18.70 -12.90 -25.70
N THR A 373 -18.16 -13.40 -24.59
CA THR A 373 -18.93 -14.09 -23.55
C THR A 373 -19.91 -13.13 -22.87
N ARG A 374 -19.46 -11.93 -22.47
CA ARG A 374 -20.35 -10.87 -21.99
C ARG A 374 -21.37 -10.48 -23.05
N ALA A 375 -20.95 -10.29 -24.31
CA ALA A 375 -21.86 -9.88 -25.38
C ALA A 375 -22.99 -10.89 -25.63
N ARG A 376 -22.69 -12.20 -25.61
CA ARG A 376 -23.72 -13.25 -25.66
C ARG A 376 -24.72 -13.15 -24.50
N ARG A 377 -24.25 -12.84 -23.29
CA ARG A 377 -25.13 -12.64 -22.12
C ARG A 377 -26.00 -11.40 -22.26
N MET A 378 -25.46 -10.30 -22.76
CA MET A 378 -26.23 -9.08 -23.03
C MET A 378 -27.30 -9.30 -24.11
N LEU A 379 -26.95 -10.00 -25.20
CA LEU A 379 -27.92 -10.38 -26.23
C LEU A 379 -29.00 -11.31 -25.69
N ALA A 380 -28.64 -12.28 -24.84
CA ALA A 380 -29.61 -13.18 -24.22
C ALA A 380 -30.64 -12.42 -23.35
N ARG A 381 -30.22 -11.40 -22.60
CA ARG A 381 -31.13 -10.51 -21.86
C ARG A 381 -32.08 -9.75 -22.80
N LEU A 382 -31.52 -9.16 -23.85
CA LEU A 382 -32.31 -8.43 -24.86
C LEU A 382 -33.29 -9.35 -25.61
N ASP A 383 -32.90 -10.60 -25.89
CA ASP A 383 -33.73 -11.62 -26.55
C ASP A 383 -34.86 -12.10 -25.63
N ALA A 384 -34.64 -12.10 -24.32
CA ALA A 384 -35.66 -12.33 -23.30
C ALA A 384 -36.62 -11.14 -23.10
N GLY A 385 -36.41 -10.03 -23.82
CA GLY A 385 -37.22 -8.81 -23.71
C GLY A 385 -36.86 -7.93 -22.52
N GLU A 386 -35.72 -8.17 -21.88
CA GLU A 386 -35.20 -7.33 -20.80
C GLU A 386 -34.51 -6.08 -21.36
N THR A 387 -34.52 -4.99 -20.60
CA THR A 387 -33.68 -3.82 -20.86
C THR A 387 -32.36 -3.96 -20.12
N LEU A 388 -31.24 -3.65 -20.78
CA LEU A 388 -29.95 -3.61 -20.10
C LEU A 388 -29.94 -2.47 -19.06
N PRO A 389 -29.38 -2.70 -17.86
CA PRO A 389 -29.42 -1.71 -16.79
C PRO A 389 -28.62 -0.46 -17.18
N ALA A 390 -29.23 0.72 -17.00
CA ALA A 390 -28.59 2.02 -17.24
C ALA A 390 -27.79 2.53 -16.04
N ALA A 391 -28.02 1.97 -14.86
CA ALA A 391 -27.29 2.26 -13.64
C ALA A 391 -27.10 0.99 -12.80
N LEU A 392 -26.24 1.07 -11.80
CA LEU A 392 -26.07 0.08 -10.76
C LEU A 392 -26.67 0.61 -9.45
N ASP A 393 -27.57 -0.15 -8.83
CA ASP A 393 -28.06 0.14 -7.48
C ASP A 393 -26.92 -0.06 -6.46
N TYR A 394 -26.72 0.92 -5.59
CA TYR A 394 -25.58 0.95 -4.68
C TYR A 394 -26.02 1.38 -3.27
N GLU A 395 -26.01 0.43 -2.32
CA GLU A 395 -26.41 0.67 -0.93
C GLU A 395 -25.20 1.07 -0.07
N LEU A 396 -25.13 2.35 0.31
CA LEU A 396 -24.19 2.87 1.30
C LEU A 396 -24.66 2.50 2.70
N VAL A 397 -23.76 2.06 3.57
CA VAL A 397 -24.07 1.79 4.98
C VAL A 397 -23.08 2.52 5.88
N ALA A 398 -23.56 3.10 6.99
CA ALA A 398 -22.72 3.70 8.01
C ALA A 398 -23.08 3.19 9.40
N TRP A 399 -22.05 2.97 10.21
CA TRP A 399 -22.17 2.73 11.64
C TRP A 399 -21.63 3.93 12.41
N ARG A 400 -22.36 4.44 13.40
CA ARG A 400 -21.89 5.55 14.23
C ARG A 400 -21.83 5.19 15.70
N PHE A 401 -20.65 5.31 16.29
CA PHE A 401 -20.43 5.19 17.73
C PHE A 401 -20.61 6.56 18.38
N GLY A 402 -21.86 7.05 18.41
CA GLY A 402 -22.15 8.42 18.82
C GLY A 402 -21.40 9.41 17.91
N ASP A 403 -20.69 10.36 18.52
CA ASP A 403 -19.90 11.37 17.82
C ASP A 403 -18.41 11.00 17.68
N GLU A 404 -18.00 9.87 18.24
CA GLU A 404 -16.59 9.49 18.41
C GLU A 404 -15.97 8.83 17.16
N LEU A 405 -16.78 8.08 16.40
CA LEU A 405 -16.36 7.35 15.20
C LEU A 405 -17.55 7.07 14.27
N ALA A 406 -17.37 7.32 12.98
CA ALA A 406 -18.21 6.83 11.90
C ALA A 406 -17.44 5.81 11.06
N MET A 407 -18.02 4.62 10.87
CA MET A 407 -17.54 3.61 9.93
C MET A 407 -18.44 3.61 8.70
N VAL A 408 -17.86 3.73 7.51
CA VAL A 408 -18.57 3.75 6.22
C VAL A 408 -18.23 2.49 5.43
N PHE A 409 -19.25 1.82 4.92
CA PHE A 409 -19.15 0.55 4.20
C PHE A 409 -19.60 0.74 2.76
N LEU A 410 -18.67 0.54 1.83
CA LEU A 410 -18.85 0.76 0.40
C LEU A 410 -18.80 -0.58 -0.36
N PRO A 411 -19.84 -0.92 -1.14
CA PRO A 411 -19.78 -2.06 -2.05
C PRO A 411 -18.72 -1.94 -3.15
N GLY A 412 -18.20 -3.07 -3.63
CA GLY A 412 -17.30 -3.11 -4.78
C GLY A 412 -15.83 -2.89 -4.49
N GLU A 413 -15.02 -2.96 -5.55
CA GLU A 413 -13.59 -2.68 -5.50
C GLU A 413 -13.38 -1.17 -5.67
N VAL A 414 -13.37 -0.44 -4.55
CA VAL A 414 -13.33 1.03 -4.54
C VAL A 414 -11.90 1.54 -4.66
N THR A 415 -11.64 2.43 -5.63
CA THR A 415 -10.32 3.03 -5.84
C THR A 415 -9.96 4.04 -4.74
N VAL A 416 -8.68 4.32 -4.56
CA VAL A 416 -8.16 5.12 -3.45
C VAL A 416 -8.66 6.57 -3.40
N ASP A 417 -9.01 7.19 -4.54
CA ASP A 417 -9.45 8.59 -4.56
C ASP A 417 -10.70 8.82 -3.69
N TYR A 418 -11.54 7.80 -3.48
CA TYR A 418 -12.68 7.89 -2.57
C TYR A 418 -12.24 8.09 -1.12
N ALA A 419 -11.19 7.40 -0.67
CA ALA A 419 -10.63 7.63 0.66
C ALA A 419 -9.99 9.02 0.75
N VAL A 420 -9.27 9.46 -0.29
CA VAL A 420 -8.70 10.82 -0.37
C VAL A 420 -9.80 11.87 -0.23
N ARG A 421 -10.84 11.80 -1.07
CA ARG A 421 -11.96 12.76 -1.06
C ARG A 421 -12.75 12.71 0.23
N LEU A 422 -13.19 11.52 0.67
CA LEU A 422 -13.98 11.41 1.90
C LEU A 422 -13.21 11.91 3.13
N LYS A 423 -11.91 11.61 3.25
CA LYS A 423 -11.10 12.15 4.36
C LYS A 423 -10.78 13.64 4.21
N SER A 424 -10.82 14.20 2.99
CA SER A 424 -10.65 15.64 2.78
C SER A 424 -11.94 16.44 2.99
N GLU A 425 -13.09 15.82 2.74
CA GLU A 425 -14.41 16.46 2.75
C GLU A 425 -15.20 16.16 4.03
N CYS A 426 -14.86 15.10 4.76
CA CYS A 426 -15.42 14.73 6.05
C CYS A 426 -14.35 14.75 7.16
N ASP A 427 -14.79 14.69 8.42
CA ASP A 427 -13.94 14.70 9.62
C ASP A 427 -13.13 13.40 9.74
N TRP A 428 -11.96 13.40 9.10
CA TRP A 428 -11.10 12.21 8.97
C TRP A 428 -10.55 11.70 10.29
N GLU A 429 -10.45 12.54 11.33
CA GLU A 429 -10.01 12.13 12.66
C GLU A 429 -10.98 11.16 13.34
N ARG A 430 -12.18 10.98 12.77
CA ARG A 430 -13.23 10.06 13.23
C ARG A 430 -13.94 9.31 12.12
N LEU A 431 -13.30 9.16 10.97
CA LEU A 431 -13.86 8.45 9.83
C LEU A 431 -13.04 7.21 9.50
N TRP A 432 -13.72 6.06 9.40
CA TRP A 432 -13.11 4.80 8.96
C TRP A 432 -13.90 4.22 7.78
N ILE A 433 -13.23 4.02 6.65
CA ILE A 433 -13.85 3.60 5.39
C ILE A 433 -13.45 2.16 5.06
N HIS A 434 -14.43 1.35 4.65
CA HIS A 434 -14.28 -0.03 4.21
C HIS A 434 -14.79 -0.17 2.78
N GLY A 435 -14.02 -0.85 1.92
CA GLY A 435 -14.47 -1.36 0.63
C GLY A 435 -14.89 -2.83 0.74
N TRP A 436 -15.25 -3.46 -0.39
CA TRP A 436 -15.66 -4.87 -0.47
C TRP A 436 -16.75 -5.25 0.56
N ALA A 437 -17.64 -4.30 0.86
CA ALA A 437 -18.63 -4.44 1.91
C ALA A 437 -20.02 -4.74 1.32
N ASN A 438 -20.67 -5.77 1.83
CA ASN A 438 -22.01 -6.26 1.50
C ASN A 438 -22.24 -6.74 0.05
N ASP A 439 -21.55 -6.18 -0.94
CA ASP A 439 -21.58 -6.63 -2.33
C ASP A 439 -20.24 -6.27 -3.00
N VAL A 440 -19.89 -7.00 -4.07
CA VAL A 440 -18.76 -6.69 -4.94
C VAL A 440 -19.24 -6.68 -6.40
N PRO A 441 -20.04 -5.67 -6.80
CA PRO A 441 -20.71 -5.67 -8.09
C PRO A 441 -19.75 -5.45 -9.26
N CYS A 442 -18.67 -4.70 -9.04
CA CYS A 442 -17.56 -4.43 -9.97
C CYS A 442 -16.50 -3.55 -9.27
N TYR A 443 -15.50 -3.11 -10.03
CA TYR A 443 -14.68 -1.97 -9.64
C TYR A 443 -15.52 -0.69 -9.60
N ILE A 444 -15.23 0.18 -8.65
CA ILE A 444 -15.83 1.50 -8.49
C ILE A 444 -14.72 2.53 -8.73
N PRO A 445 -14.51 2.95 -9.99
CA PRO A 445 -13.45 3.88 -10.36
C PRO A 445 -13.80 5.31 -9.93
N SER A 446 -12.78 6.10 -9.63
CA SER A 446 -12.90 7.54 -9.43
C SER A 446 -13.00 8.30 -10.75
N ARG A 447 -13.31 9.59 -10.70
CA ARG A 447 -13.29 10.46 -11.88
C ARG A 447 -11.90 10.47 -12.54
N ARG A 448 -10.83 10.48 -11.74
CA ARG A 448 -9.45 10.36 -12.24
C ARG A 448 -9.27 9.04 -13.02
N VAL A 449 -9.59 7.92 -12.40
CA VAL A 449 -9.41 6.58 -13.00
C VAL A 449 -10.27 6.38 -14.26
N LEU A 450 -11.46 6.99 -14.33
CA LEU A 450 -12.29 7.00 -15.53
C LEU A 450 -11.67 7.80 -16.68
N LEU A 451 -11.03 8.94 -16.39
CA LEU A 451 -10.35 9.76 -17.40
C LEU A 451 -9.05 9.10 -17.88
N GLU A 452 -8.33 8.44 -16.98
CA GLU A 452 -7.12 7.68 -17.30
C GLU A 452 -7.39 6.41 -18.14
N GLY A 453 -8.61 5.87 -18.02
CA GLY A 453 -9.02 4.58 -18.63
C GLY A 453 -8.32 3.37 -18.01
N GLY A 454 -8.43 2.22 -18.67
CA GLY A 454 -7.67 1.01 -18.32
C GLY A 454 -8.45 -0.02 -17.52
N TYR A 455 -7.78 -0.71 -16.60
CA TYR A 455 -8.34 -1.92 -15.99
C TYR A 455 -9.55 -1.67 -15.09
N GLU A 456 -9.39 -0.82 -14.07
CA GLU A 456 -10.41 -0.55 -13.06
C GLU A 456 -11.66 0.14 -13.65
N SER A 457 -11.50 0.94 -14.71
CA SER A 457 -12.60 1.69 -15.35
C SER A 457 -13.24 0.97 -16.54
N ASP A 458 -12.46 0.31 -17.40
CA ASP A 458 -12.94 -0.21 -18.68
C ASP A 458 -12.92 -1.75 -18.74
N PHE A 459 -11.75 -2.37 -18.59
CA PHE A 459 -11.57 -3.81 -18.86
C PHE A 459 -12.26 -4.69 -17.82
N SER A 460 -12.21 -4.30 -16.55
CA SER A 460 -12.76 -5.12 -15.46
C SER A 460 -14.28 -5.26 -15.54
N MET A 461 -14.98 -4.27 -16.10
CA MET A 461 -16.43 -4.27 -16.31
C MET A 461 -16.90 -5.45 -17.16
N VAL A 462 -16.01 -6.02 -17.97
CA VAL A 462 -16.27 -7.25 -18.74
C VAL A 462 -16.50 -8.44 -17.82
N TYR A 463 -15.59 -8.68 -16.87
CA TYR A 463 -15.64 -9.83 -15.96
C TYR A 463 -16.86 -9.79 -15.05
N TYR A 464 -17.25 -8.58 -14.66
CA TYR A 464 -18.40 -8.31 -13.81
C TYR A 464 -19.75 -8.25 -14.55
N ASP A 465 -19.77 -8.60 -15.84
CA ASP A 465 -21.00 -8.66 -16.63
C ASP A 465 -21.76 -7.31 -16.67
N ARG A 466 -21.00 -6.20 -16.73
CA ARG A 466 -21.53 -4.84 -16.80
C ARG A 466 -21.58 -4.33 -18.24
N PRO A 467 -22.65 -3.62 -18.65
CA PRO A 467 -22.86 -3.22 -20.04
C PRO A 467 -21.91 -2.12 -20.49
N SER A 468 -21.38 -1.32 -19.57
CA SER A 468 -20.47 -0.21 -19.86
C SER A 468 -19.68 0.18 -18.62
N ARG A 469 -18.72 1.08 -18.80
CA ARG A 469 -18.08 1.81 -17.69
C ARG A 469 -19.05 2.79 -17.04
N PHE A 470 -18.72 3.28 -15.86
CA PHE A 470 -19.51 4.31 -15.18
C PHE A 470 -19.35 5.68 -15.85
N SER A 471 -20.37 6.53 -15.65
CA SER A 471 -20.29 7.96 -15.96
C SER A 471 -19.28 8.67 -15.04
N LEU A 472 -18.81 9.87 -15.43
CA LEU A 472 -17.86 10.66 -14.65
C LEU A 472 -18.41 11.16 -13.31
N GLU A 473 -19.72 11.09 -13.10
CA GLU A 473 -20.39 11.57 -11.88
C GLU A 473 -20.45 10.52 -10.77
N VAL A 474 -19.99 9.28 -11.01
CA VAL A 474 -20.05 8.18 -10.04
C VAL A 474 -19.37 8.53 -8.71
N GLU A 475 -18.22 9.20 -8.78
CA GLU A 475 -17.45 9.57 -7.59
C GLU A 475 -18.20 10.60 -6.74
N THR A 476 -18.70 11.67 -7.38
CA THR A 476 -19.52 12.69 -6.72
C THR A 476 -20.79 12.09 -6.12
N THR A 477 -21.49 11.22 -6.85
CA THR A 477 -22.72 10.56 -6.39
C THR A 477 -22.50 9.79 -5.09
N ILE A 478 -21.41 9.03 -4.99
CA ILE A 478 -21.07 8.27 -3.79
C ILE A 478 -20.63 9.20 -2.66
N VAL A 479 -19.74 10.17 -2.93
CA VAL A 479 -19.24 11.10 -1.90
C VAL A 479 -20.39 11.91 -1.30
N ASP A 480 -21.27 12.46 -2.13
CA ASP A 480 -22.45 13.19 -1.68
C ASP A 480 -23.41 12.28 -0.92
N GLY A 481 -23.60 11.02 -1.37
CA GLY A 481 -24.38 10.02 -0.66
C GLY A 481 -23.83 9.71 0.73
N VAL A 482 -22.51 9.58 0.88
CA VAL A 482 -21.85 9.38 2.19
C VAL A 482 -22.00 10.63 3.06
N ARG A 483 -21.80 11.83 2.52
CA ARG A 483 -21.99 13.08 3.26
C ARG A 483 -23.44 13.26 3.72
N ALA A 484 -24.42 12.91 2.89
CA ALA A 484 -25.82 12.91 3.28
C ALA A 484 -26.11 11.85 4.37
N LEU A 485 -25.48 10.68 4.27
CA LEU A 485 -25.59 9.61 5.25
C LEU A 485 -24.93 9.96 6.59
N LEU A 486 -23.87 10.78 6.60
CA LEU A 486 -23.18 11.24 7.80
C LEU A 486 -23.72 12.56 8.37
N GLY A 487 -24.24 13.47 7.56
CA GLY A 487 -24.74 14.76 8.02
C GLY A 487 -23.66 15.82 8.18
N ALA A 488 -24.10 17.07 8.29
CA ALA A 488 -23.23 18.26 8.29
C ALA A 488 -22.26 18.32 9.49
N GLU A 489 -22.59 17.65 10.59
CA GLU A 489 -21.74 17.58 11.77
C GLU A 489 -20.45 16.78 11.56
N TRP A 490 -20.33 16.05 10.44
CA TRP A 490 -19.17 15.28 10.02
C TRP A 490 -18.38 15.92 8.88
N GLU A 491 -18.65 17.17 8.52
CA GLU A 491 -17.84 17.89 7.54
C GLU A 491 -16.40 18.10 8.03
N ALA A 492 -15.45 18.12 7.09
CA ALA A 492 -14.03 18.27 7.40
C ALA A 492 -13.76 19.54 8.20
N ARG A 493 -13.02 19.37 9.31
CA ARG A 493 -12.52 20.48 10.13
C ARG A 493 -11.11 20.87 9.72
N GLU A 494 -10.30 19.87 9.39
CA GLU A 494 -8.91 19.99 8.96
C GLU A 494 -8.64 18.98 7.85
N ALA A 495 -7.67 19.27 6.99
CA ALA A 495 -7.24 18.35 5.96
C ALA A 495 -6.30 17.27 6.54
N PRO A 496 -6.42 16.01 6.11
CA PRO A 496 -5.47 14.95 6.46
C PRO A 496 -4.06 15.27 5.95
N PRO A 497 -2.99 14.75 6.60
CA PRO A 497 -1.63 14.98 6.16
C PRO A 497 -1.38 14.33 4.79
N ALA A 498 -0.72 15.05 3.88
CA ALA A 498 -0.45 14.57 2.52
C ALA A 498 0.39 13.29 2.47
N SER A 499 1.23 13.04 3.49
CA SER A 499 2.04 11.82 3.63
C SER A 499 1.18 10.57 3.74
N GLN A 500 -0.03 10.67 4.31
CA GLN A 500 -0.95 9.54 4.40
C GLN A 500 -1.35 9.01 3.02
N PHE A 501 -1.32 9.86 1.99
CA PHE A 501 -1.77 9.50 0.64
C PHE A 501 -0.68 9.32 -0.40
N ARG A 502 0.59 9.33 0.01
CA ARG A 502 1.71 9.22 -0.93
C ARG A 502 2.50 7.96 -0.63
N PHE A 503 2.88 7.24 -1.68
CA PHE A 503 3.78 6.12 -1.53
C PHE A 503 5.19 6.61 -1.19
N GLU A 504 5.53 6.58 0.10
CA GLU A 504 6.91 6.72 0.53
C GLU A 504 7.57 5.35 0.48
N LEU A 505 8.60 5.20 -0.35
CA LEU A 505 9.44 4.00 -0.30
C LEU A 505 9.91 3.81 1.14
N SER A 506 9.63 2.64 1.71
CA SER A 506 10.09 2.34 3.06
C SER A 506 11.63 2.35 3.09
N PRO A 507 12.28 2.64 4.24
CA PRO A 507 13.74 2.55 4.38
C PRO A 507 14.30 1.21 3.88
N THR A 508 13.52 0.12 3.96
CA THR A 508 13.87 -1.22 3.47
C THR A 508 13.74 -1.38 1.96
N GLN A 509 12.79 -0.71 1.31
CA GLN A 509 12.66 -0.68 -0.15
C GLN A 509 13.72 0.25 -0.78
N TRP A 510 13.98 1.40 -0.14
CA TRP A 510 15.15 2.23 -0.42
C TRP A 510 16.43 1.42 -0.28
N ARG A 511 16.58 0.67 0.82
CA ARG A 511 17.72 -0.23 1.06
C ARG A 511 17.88 -1.25 -0.04
N ARG A 512 16.84 -2.01 -0.41
CA ARG A 512 16.95 -3.00 -1.49
C ARG A 512 17.32 -2.40 -2.84
N ARG A 513 16.77 -1.22 -3.16
CA ARG A 513 17.11 -0.51 -4.39
C ARG A 513 18.58 -0.06 -4.38
N LEU A 514 19.04 0.47 -3.27
CA LEU A 514 20.42 0.92 -3.10
C LEU A 514 21.41 -0.26 -3.00
N GLU A 515 21.06 -1.36 -2.34
CA GLU A 515 21.80 -2.63 -2.32
C GLU A 515 21.96 -3.19 -3.73
N SER A 516 20.93 -3.10 -4.58
CA SER A 516 21.03 -3.54 -5.98
C SER A 516 21.99 -2.70 -6.83
N LEU A 517 22.19 -1.44 -6.43
CA LEU A 517 23.11 -0.50 -7.08
C LEU A 517 24.51 -0.50 -6.44
N ALA A 518 24.64 -0.96 -5.19
CA ALA A 518 25.85 -0.87 -4.38
C ALA A 518 27.10 -1.52 -5.02
N PRO A 519 27.03 -2.69 -5.69
CA PRO A 519 28.20 -3.27 -6.35
C PRO A 519 28.77 -2.36 -7.44
N GLU A 520 27.90 -1.74 -8.25
CA GLU A 520 28.32 -0.82 -9.32
C GLU A 520 28.83 0.52 -8.76
N LEU A 521 28.25 1.00 -7.66
CA LEU A 521 28.62 2.28 -7.06
C LEU A 521 29.93 2.20 -6.25
N THR A 522 30.17 1.11 -5.52
CA THR A 522 31.36 0.94 -4.66
C THR A 522 32.65 0.68 -5.44
N GLU A 523 32.55 0.12 -6.65
CA GLU A 523 33.67 -0.09 -7.56
C GLU A 523 34.05 1.16 -8.36
N ALA A 524 33.25 2.23 -8.29
CA ALA A 524 33.49 3.45 -9.05
C ALA A 524 34.72 4.22 -8.54
N PRO A 525 35.61 4.74 -9.42
CA PRO A 525 36.84 5.42 -9.02
C PRO A 525 36.65 6.62 -8.08
N ALA A 526 35.52 7.32 -8.17
CA ALA A 526 35.20 8.47 -7.32
C ALA A 526 34.49 8.10 -5.99
N TRP A 527 34.19 6.82 -5.78
CA TRP A 527 33.52 6.35 -4.56
C TRP A 527 34.28 6.66 -3.26
N PRO A 528 35.62 6.49 -3.18
CA PRO A 528 36.36 6.86 -1.96
C PRO A 528 36.22 8.34 -1.59
N ALA A 529 36.15 9.24 -2.58
CA ALA A 529 35.94 10.67 -2.36
C ALA A 529 34.52 10.96 -1.86
N PHE A 530 33.51 10.25 -2.39
CA PHE A 530 32.15 10.30 -1.88
C PHE A 530 32.12 9.86 -0.40
N ALA A 531 32.69 8.70 -0.08
CA ALA A 531 32.77 8.14 1.26
C ALA A 531 33.47 9.09 2.26
N GLU A 532 34.57 9.71 1.84
CA GLU A 532 35.28 10.74 2.62
C GLU A 532 34.37 11.96 2.89
N CYS A 533 33.68 12.46 1.87
CA CYS A 533 32.83 13.64 1.98
C CYS A 533 31.63 13.43 2.91
N VAL A 534 31.02 12.24 2.89
CA VAL A 534 29.92 11.92 3.81
C VAL A 534 30.39 11.61 5.24
N ALA A 535 31.65 11.22 5.42
CA ALA A 535 32.25 11.00 6.73
C ALA A 535 32.55 12.31 7.48
N SER A 536 32.75 13.42 6.77
CA SER A 536 33.11 14.73 7.35
C SER A 536 31.92 15.49 7.99
N ARG A 537 30.94 14.77 8.58
CA ARG A 537 29.69 15.31 9.15
C ARG A 537 29.90 16.61 9.97
N PRO A 538 28.92 17.54 9.98
CA PRO A 538 27.59 17.45 9.40
C PRO A 538 27.52 17.79 7.90
N TYR A 539 26.51 17.28 7.21
CA TYR A 539 26.10 17.72 5.88
C TYR A 539 24.77 18.48 5.98
N HIS A 540 24.59 19.48 5.13
CA HIS A 540 23.47 20.42 5.17
C HIS A 540 22.67 20.34 3.87
N ALA A 541 21.37 20.60 3.94
CA ALA A 541 20.54 20.75 2.75
C ALA A 541 21.04 21.91 1.90
N ALA A 542 21.16 21.72 0.58
CA ALA A 542 21.60 22.78 -0.32
C ALA A 542 20.45 23.58 -0.94
N TRP A 543 19.19 23.27 -0.61
CA TRP A 543 18.01 23.94 -1.19
C TRP A 543 17.05 24.44 -0.10
N ALA A 544 16.62 25.70 -0.23
CA ALA A 544 15.56 26.31 0.58
C ALA A 544 14.58 27.12 -0.28
N ARG A 545 15.09 27.96 -1.20
CA ARG A 545 14.25 28.80 -2.06
C ARG A 545 14.96 29.21 -3.34
N TRP A 546 14.19 29.40 -4.40
CA TRP A 546 14.67 29.94 -5.66
C TRP A 546 14.96 31.45 -5.54
N THR A 547 16.08 31.93 -6.11
CA THR A 547 16.35 33.38 -6.22
C THR A 547 15.74 33.99 -7.47
N GLN A 548 15.33 33.14 -8.42
CA GLN A 548 14.63 33.51 -9.66
C GLN A 548 13.67 32.39 -10.06
N GLN A 549 12.56 32.72 -10.72
CA GLN A 549 11.61 31.70 -11.17
C GLN A 549 12.26 30.78 -12.21
N PRO A 550 12.35 29.46 -11.95
CA PRO A 550 13.02 28.55 -12.86
C PRO A 550 12.11 28.13 -14.02
N LYS A 551 12.72 27.76 -15.15
CA LYS A 551 12.03 26.95 -16.16
C LYS A 551 11.85 25.54 -15.60
N ARG A 552 10.74 24.89 -15.95
CA ARG A 552 10.45 23.52 -15.51
C ARG A 552 10.20 22.58 -16.69
N SER A 553 10.61 21.33 -16.54
CA SER A 553 10.33 20.26 -17.47
C SER A 553 10.30 18.92 -16.72
N SER A 554 9.58 17.95 -17.28
CA SER A 554 9.48 16.60 -16.72
C SER A 554 10.74 15.78 -17.03
N TRP A 555 11.37 15.19 -16.02
CA TRP A 555 12.49 14.26 -16.15
C TRP A 555 12.54 13.26 -14.98
N TYR A 556 13.32 12.20 -15.14
CA TYR A 556 13.40 11.06 -14.22
C TYR A 556 14.04 11.41 -12.86
N ASP A 557 13.36 11.14 -11.76
CA ASP A 557 13.88 11.31 -10.41
C ASP A 557 14.82 10.16 -9.99
N LEU A 558 15.26 10.17 -8.72
CA LEU A 558 16.08 9.11 -8.12
C LEU A 558 15.44 7.71 -8.23
N LEU A 559 14.13 7.66 -8.46
CA LEU A 559 13.34 6.45 -8.57
C LEU A 559 13.04 6.04 -10.01
N GLY A 560 13.53 6.78 -11.00
CA GLY A 560 13.22 6.54 -12.39
C GLY A 560 11.77 6.89 -12.76
N SER A 561 11.07 7.63 -11.91
CA SER A 561 9.76 8.20 -12.20
C SER A 561 9.95 9.61 -12.75
N THR A 562 9.14 10.06 -13.71
CA THR A 562 9.31 11.42 -14.24
C THR A 562 8.60 12.46 -13.38
N ARG A 563 9.27 13.55 -13.01
CA ARG A 563 8.68 14.68 -12.28
C ARG A 563 9.06 16.03 -12.89
N ASP A 564 8.18 17.01 -12.70
CA ASP A 564 8.42 18.39 -13.15
C ASP A 564 9.34 19.14 -12.20
N ARG A 565 10.37 19.76 -12.74
CA ARG A 565 11.57 20.15 -11.98
C ARG A 565 12.28 21.30 -12.64
N ALA A 566 12.93 22.09 -11.80
CA ALA A 566 13.74 23.20 -12.27
C ALA A 566 14.94 22.69 -13.08
N PHE A 567 15.13 23.23 -14.28
CA PHE A 567 16.18 22.79 -15.18
C PHE A 567 16.76 23.95 -16.00
N LEU A 568 17.95 23.72 -16.56
CA LEU A 568 18.51 24.52 -17.63
C LEU A 568 19.11 23.63 -18.72
N ARG A 569 19.21 24.17 -19.94
CA ARG A 569 19.84 23.50 -21.10
C ARG A 569 21.03 24.28 -21.61
N GLN A 570 21.87 23.59 -22.37
CA GLN A 570 22.94 24.17 -23.17
C GLN A 570 22.46 24.71 -24.53
N THR A 571 21.19 25.14 -24.64
CA THR A 571 20.69 25.73 -25.89
C THR A 571 21.34 27.08 -26.14
N ASP A 572 21.49 27.88 -25.09
CA ASP A 572 22.07 29.22 -25.13
C ASP A 572 23.06 29.39 -23.97
N ARG A 573 24.12 30.16 -24.22
CA ARG A 573 25.08 30.55 -23.19
C ARG A 573 24.42 31.39 -22.11
N ASN A 574 24.93 31.28 -20.89
CA ASN A 574 24.54 32.10 -19.74
C ASN A 574 23.10 31.91 -19.23
N GLN A 575 22.33 30.95 -19.74
CA GLN A 575 21.12 30.53 -19.02
C GLN A 575 21.53 30.02 -17.64
N SER A 576 20.83 30.46 -16.59
CA SER A 576 21.15 30.08 -15.23
C SER A 576 19.94 29.60 -14.42
N LEU A 577 20.26 28.84 -13.38
CA LEU A 577 19.36 28.40 -12.34
C LEU A 577 20.00 28.76 -11.01
N SER A 578 19.34 29.55 -10.15
CA SER A 578 19.95 30.04 -8.91
C SER A 578 18.98 29.96 -7.73
N TRP A 579 19.51 29.54 -6.58
CA TRP A 579 18.77 29.27 -5.34
C TRP A 579 19.63 29.55 -4.11
N GLU A 580 19.00 29.52 -2.94
CA GLU A 580 19.65 29.66 -1.65
C GLU A 580 19.48 28.39 -0.81
N THR A 581 20.46 28.14 0.06
CA THR A 581 20.42 27.11 1.11
C THR A 581 19.62 27.60 2.32
N PRO A 582 19.23 26.71 3.25
CA PRO A 582 18.89 27.10 4.61
C PRO A 582 20.09 27.76 5.31
N GLU A 583 19.87 28.33 6.49
CA GLU A 583 20.96 28.90 7.29
C GLU A 583 21.99 27.84 7.69
N ILE A 584 23.25 28.09 7.35
CA ILE A 584 24.38 27.24 7.73
C ILE A 584 25.05 27.84 8.97
N PRO A 585 25.30 27.05 10.03
CA PRO A 585 26.03 27.52 11.20
C PRO A 585 27.45 27.98 10.86
N ALA A 586 28.03 28.81 11.73
CA ALA A 586 29.43 29.20 11.63
C ALA A 586 30.33 27.97 11.77
N THR A 587 31.36 27.86 10.92
CA THR A 587 32.30 26.74 11.00
C THR A 587 33.69 27.11 10.47
N ASP A 588 34.70 26.51 11.09
CA ASP A 588 36.12 26.59 10.71
C ASP A 588 36.55 25.36 9.89
N SER A 589 35.62 24.45 9.59
CA SER A 589 35.85 23.22 8.82
C SER A 589 35.06 23.22 7.51
N SER A 590 35.39 22.32 6.58
CA SER A 590 34.67 22.21 5.32
C SER A 590 33.16 21.99 5.51
N VAL A 591 32.34 22.75 4.80
CA VAL A 591 30.89 22.56 4.74
C VAL A 591 30.57 21.58 3.61
N VAL A 592 29.67 20.63 3.87
CA VAL A 592 29.13 19.73 2.84
C VAL A 592 27.67 20.06 2.61
N LEU A 593 27.33 20.45 1.38
CA LEU A 593 25.99 20.76 0.92
C LEU A 593 25.45 19.61 0.07
N ALA A 594 24.26 19.11 0.38
CA ALA A 594 23.62 18.00 -0.34
C ALA A 594 22.35 18.45 -1.06
N PHE A 595 22.23 18.13 -2.34
CA PHE A 595 21.00 18.30 -3.12
C PHE A 595 20.81 17.13 -4.09
N THR A 596 19.61 16.98 -4.63
CA THR A 596 19.30 15.96 -5.64
C THR A 596 18.99 16.64 -6.97
N GLY A 597 19.16 15.89 -8.05
CA GLY A 597 19.03 16.43 -9.39
C GLY A 597 19.34 15.40 -10.45
N GLY A 598 19.53 15.88 -11.67
CA GLY A 598 19.86 15.03 -12.81
C GLY A 598 20.72 15.73 -13.84
N LEU A 599 21.41 14.91 -14.62
CA LEU A 599 22.22 15.32 -15.77
C LEU A 599 21.77 14.46 -16.95
N GLY A 600 21.59 15.06 -18.12
CA GLY A 600 21.06 14.24 -19.20
C GLY A 600 21.19 14.76 -20.61
N TRP A 601 20.64 13.95 -21.50
CA TRP A 601 20.78 13.98 -22.95
C TRP A 601 22.23 13.80 -23.41
N ARG A 602 22.88 12.75 -22.91
CA ARG A 602 24.27 12.41 -23.20
C ARG A 602 24.56 12.32 -24.72
N GLY A 603 23.60 11.87 -25.52
CA GLY A 603 23.70 11.76 -26.97
C GLY A 603 23.80 13.10 -27.72
N GLN A 604 23.52 14.23 -27.07
CA GLN A 604 23.66 15.56 -27.67
C GLN A 604 25.11 16.03 -27.75
N PRO A 605 25.43 16.96 -28.68
CA PRO A 605 26.77 17.48 -28.85
C PRO A 605 27.37 17.95 -27.52
N LYS A 606 28.60 17.51 -27.23
CA LYS A 606 29.36 17.97 -26.08
C LYS A 606 29.76 19.44 -26.28
N THR A 607 29.55 20.25 -25.26
CA THR A 607 29.90 21.67 -25.25
C THR A 607 30.89 21.97 -24.12
N GLU A 608 31.04 23.24 -23.73
CA GLU A 608 31.84 23.66 -22.57
C GLU A 608 31.21 23.31 -21.22
N GLY A 609 30.02 22.71 -21.19
CA GLY A 609 29.40 22.19 -19.97
C GLY A 609 28.60 23.23 -19.20
N PHE A 610 28.60 23.08 -17.88
CA PHE A 610 27.99 23.96 -16.92
C PHE A 610 29.03 24.49 -15.94
N GLU A 611 28.73 25.66 -15.38
CA GLU A 611 29.50 26.28 -14.32
C GLU A 611 28.65 26.36 -13.05
N LEU A 612 29.09 25.71 -11.98
CA LEU A 612 28.50 25.81 -10.66
C LEU A 612 29.24 26.90 -9.87
N ARG A 613 28.49 27.87 -9.36
CA ARG A 613 28.98 29.01 -8.59
C ARG A 613 28.36 29.01 -7.22
N VAL A 614 29.19 29.26 -6.20
CA VAL A 614 28.80 29.18 -4.80
C VAL A 614 29.29 30.43 -4.09
N TRP A 615 28.37 31.16 -3.46
CA TRP A 615 28.67 32.31 -2.61
C TRP A 615 28.38 31.94 -1.15
N PRO A 616 29.43 31.67 -0.36
CA PRO A 616 29.32 31.70 1.09
C PRO A 616 28.80 33.08 1.56
N PRO A 617 28.21 33.16 2.77
CA PRO A 617 27.74 34.41 3.33
C PRO A 617 28.85 35.47 3.31
N GLN A 618 28.50 36.67 2.85
CA GLN A 618 29.40 37.83 2.75
C GLN A 618 30.56 37.69 1.74
N ALA A 619 30.63 36.60 0.96
CA ALA A 619 31.61 36.47 -0.10
C ALA A 619 31.31 37.42 -1.27
N VAL A 620 32.34 38.16 -1.71
CA VAL A 620 32.24 39.08 -2.86
C VAL A 620 32.30 38.31 -4.19
N GLU A 621 33.19 37.32 -4.27
CA GLU A 621 33.40 36.49 -5.46
C GLU A 621 32.93 35.04 -5.21
N PRO A 622 32.31 34.38 -6.20
CA PRO A 622 31.92 32.99 -6.07
C PRO A 622 33.11 32.05 -6.15
N ARG A 623 33.00 30.92 -5.47
CA ARG A 623 33.79 29.73 -5.81
C ARG A 623 33.16 29.05 -7.00
N THR A 624 33.98 28.65 -7.96
CA THR A 624 33.51 28.20 -9.26
C THR A 624 34.04 26.81 -9.60
N LEU A 625 33.15 25.94 -10.09
CA LEU A 625 33.47 24.60 -10.58
C LEU A 625 32.90 24.43 -11.98
N ARG A 626 33.60 23.68 -12.83
CA ARG A 626 33.10 23.27 -14.15
C ARG A 626 32.68 21.81 -14.10
N LEU A 627 31.48 21.53 -14.56
CA LEU A 627 30.92 20.18 -14.66
C LEU A 627 30.25 20.00 -16.03
N ASP A 628 29.96 18.75 -16.39
CA ASP A 628 29.20 18.42 -17.58
C ASP A 628 28.39 17.14 -17.31
N VAL A 629 27.56 16.74 -18.26
CA VAL A 629 26.76 15.52 -18.17
C VAL A 629 27.66 14.30 -18.04
N ASP A 630 27.46 13.55 -16.96
CA ASP A 630 28.12 12.27 -16.70
C ASP A 630 27.09 11.24 -16.26
N ALA A 631 27.38 9.98 -16.58
CA ALA A 631 26.57 8.84 -16.20
C ALA A 631 27.17 8.03 -15.05
N GLU A 632 28.43 8.28 -14.70
CA GLU A 632 29.13 7.57 -13.64
C GLU A 632 29.23 8.38 -12.35
N VAL A 633 29.73 7.75 -11.29
CA VAL A 633 30.12 8.47 -10.06
C VAL A 633 31.30 9.36 -10.43
N THR A 634 31.09 10.67 -10.37
CA THR A 634 32.05 11.66 -10.89
C THR A 634 32.31 12.76 -9.88
N GLN A 635 33.54 13.29 -9.93
CA GLN A 635 33.99 14.40 -9.11
C GLN A 635 34.49 15.54 -10.00
N TRP A 636 34.14 16.77 -9.64
CA TRP A 636 34.72 18.01 -10.17
C TRP A 636 35.30 18.84 -9.02
N SER A 637 36.39 19.55 -9.29
CA SER A 637 37.05 20.44 -8.31
C SER A 637 37.21 21.84 -8.87
N SER A 638 37.22 22.85 -7.99
CA SER A 638 37.62 24.21 -8.36
C SER A 638 39.11 24.28 -8.70
N GLU A 639 39.52 25.28 -9.48
CA GLU A 639 40.93 25.48 -9.84
C GLU A 639 41.82 25.73 -8.60
N SER A 640 41.27 26.39 -7.57
CA SER A 640 41.91 26.62 -6.27
C SER A 640 41.88 25.41 -5.34
N ASN A 641 41.22 24.32 -5.74
CA ASN A 641 40.98 23.11 -4.94
C ASN A 641 40.34 23.37 -3.56
N ASP A 642 39.58 24.45 -3.47
CA ASP A 642 38.86 24.88 -2.27
C ASP A 642 37.39 24.42 -2.25
N SER A 643 36.93 23.82 -3.35
CA SER A 643 35.57 23.36 -3.54
C SER A 643 35.59 22.10 -4.40
N ARG A 644 34.73 21.14 -4.05
CA ARG A 644 34.61 19.85 -4.71
C ARG A 644 33.13 19.51 -4.85
N LEU A 645 32.69 19.13 -6.05
CA LEU A 645 31.36 18.59 -6.32
C LEU A 645 31.48 17.12 -6.66
N ILE A 646 30.75 16.26 -5.95
CA ILE A 646 30.66 14.83 -6.22
C ILE A 646 29.24 14.53 -6.63
N TYR A 647 29.05 13.83 -7.74
CA TYR A 647 27.75 13.36 -8.21
C TYR A 647 27.68 11.84 -8.11
N LEU A 648 26.66 11.36 -7.43
CA LEU A 648 26.33 9.95 -7.29
C LEU A 648 25.02 9.68 -8.06
N PRO A 649 25.09 9.16 -9.30
CA PRO A 649 23.90 8.76 -10.04
C PRO A 649 23.29 7.49 -9.42
N ILE A 650 22.07 7.61 -8.92
CA ILE A 650 21.27 6.54 -8.28
C ILE A 650 20.30 5.91 -9.29
N TRP A 651 19.93 6.63 -10.34
CA TRP A 651 19.17 6.11 -11.47
C TRP A 651 19.84 6.55 -12.78
N ARG A 652 19.78 5.68 -13.80
CA ARG A 652 20.41 5.89 -15.10
C ARG A 652 19.55 5.30 -16.23
N SER A 653 19.62 5.94 -17.39
CA SER A 653 19.15 5.44 -18.69
C SER A 653 20.25 5.65 -19.74
N ASP A 654 19.94 5.38 -21.01
CA ASP A 654 20.88 5.62 -22.11
C ASP A 654 21.22 7.11 -22.30
N GLU A 655 20.32 8.01 -21.92
CA GLU A 655 20.45 9.45 -22.15
C GLU A 655 20.63 10.26 -20.86
N ASP A 656 19.99 9.83 -19.77
CA ASP A 656 19.80 10.65 -18.57
C ASP A 656 20.22 9.91 -17.30
N THR A 657 20.66 10.66 -16.30
CA THR A 657 20.89 10.18 -14.93
C THR A 657 20.22 11.07 -13.90
N ALA A 658 19.89 10.47 -12.77
CA ALA A 658 19.36 11.15 -11.59
C ALA A 658 20.10 10.69 -10.35
N GLY A 659 20.44 11.61 -9.45
CA GLY A 659 21.34 11.31 -8.36
C GLY A 659 21.45 12.38 -7.30
N VAL A 660 22.37 12.14 -6.39
CA VAL A 660 22.72 13.03 -5.29
C VAL A 660 23.99 13.79 -5.66
N PHE A 661 23.98 15.09 -5.41
CA PHE A 661 25.14 15.97 -5.48
C PHE A 661 25.62 16.31 -4.07
N LEU A 662 26.90 16.11 -3.81
CA LEU A 662 27.60 16.58 -2.62
C LEU A 662 28.59 17.66 -3.01
N LEU A 663 28.29 18.89 -2.60
CA LEU A 663 29.17 20.04 -2.76
C LEU A 663 29.92 20.29 -1.45
N GLN A 664 31.18 19.91 -1.41
CA GLN A 664 32.08 20.25 -0.32
C GLN A 664 32.77 21.57 -0.61
N VAL A 665 32.72 22.50 0.35
CA VAL A 665 33.39 23.79 0.26
C VAL A 665 34.28 23.97 1.49
N ALA A 666 35.57 24.22 1.28
CA ALA A 666 36.50 24.50 2.36
C ALA A 666 36.11 25.82 3.04
N ALA A 667 35.50 25.76 4.23
CA ALA A 667 35.23 26.96 5.01
C ALA A 667 36.50 27.28 5.79
N LYS A 668 37.09 28.44 5.50
CA LYS A 668 38.01 29.08 6.42
C LYS A 668 37.33 30.40 6.80
N ASP A 669 36.94 30.51 8.07
CA ASP A 669 36.31 31.70 8.64
C ASP A 669 35.00 32.13 7.95
N VAL A 670 34.09 31.17 7.66
CA VAL A 670 32.79 31.49 7.03
C VAL A 670 31.74 31.83 8.10
N PRO A 671 31.15 33.04 8.10
CA PRO A 671 30.12 33.41 9.06
C PRO A 671 28.81 32.63 8.84
N PRO A 672 27.94 32.54 9.85
CA PRO A 672 26.66 31.85 9.70
C PRO A 672 25.77 32.59 8.71
N GLY A 673 24.97 31.84 7.94
CA GLY A 673 24.00 32.42 7.01
C GLY A 673 23.63 31.48 5.85
N ALA A 674 22.68 31.92 5.03
CA ALA A 674 22.29 31.23 3.80
C ALA A 674 23.34 31.44 2.70
N TRP A 675 23.64 30.38 1.96
CA TRP A 675 24.58 30.39 0.84
C TRP A 675 23.78 30.52 -0.45
N ARG A 676 24.31 31.26 -1.43
CA ARG A 676 23.72 31.31 -2.77
C ARG A 676 24.44 30.34 -3.69
N ILE A 677 23.66 29.59 -4.47
CA ILE A 677 24.17 28.67 -5.48
C ILE A 677 23.58 29.08 -6.84
N GLU A 678 24.40 28.99 -7.88
CA GLU A 678 23.97 29.19 -9.27
C GLU A 678 24.61 28.14 -10.16
N VAL A 679 23.84 27.54 -11.05
CA VAL A 679 24.34 26.78 -12.19
C VAL A 679 24.10 27.60 -13.44
N ARG A 680 25.15 27.73 -14.28
CA ARG A 680 25.10 28.48 -15.54
C ARG A 680 25.53 27.60 -16.70
N SER A 681 24.80 27.67 -17.81
CA SER A 681 25.22 27.05 -19.08
C SER A 681 26.44 27.78 -19.66
N LEU A 682 27.50 27.04 -19.95
CA LEU A 682 28.64 27.54 -20.73
C LEU A 682 28.50 27.22 -22.22
N GLY A 683 27.67 26.22 -22.58
CA GLY A 683 27.45 25.78 -23.95
C GLY A 683 26.30 26.48 -24.69
N GLU A 684 26.31 26.32 -26.01
CA GLU A 684 25.23 26.69 -26.93
C GLU A 684 25.00 25.60 -27.98
N GLY A 685 23.78 25.52 -28.52
CA GLY A 685 23.43 24.58 -29.59
C GLY A 685 23.34 23.11 -29.17
N SER A 686 23.26 22.80 -27.87
CA SER A 686 23.11 21.43 -27.35
C SER A 686 21.90 21.30 -26.44
N GLN A 687 21.20 20.17 -26.50
CA GLN A 687 20.07 19.90 -25.60
C GLN A 687 20.49 19.25 -24.27
N ARG A 688 21.79 19.07 -24.03
CA ARG A 688 22.31 18.65 -22.72
C ARG A 688 21.76 19.54 -21.62
N TRP A 689 21.42 18.93 -20.50
CA TRP A 689 20.70 19.61 -19.43
C TRP A 689 21.21 19.22 -18.05
N MET A 690 20.96 20.12 -17.10
CA MET A 690 21.08 19.88 -15.67
C MET A 690 19.78 20.31 -15.01
N ALA A 691 19.31 19.51 -14.06
CA ALA A 691 18.15 19.82 -13.26
C ALA A 691 18.43 19.66 -11.77
N VAL A 692 17.67 20.40 -10.97
CA VAL A 692 17.76 20.42 -9.51
C VAL A 692 16.39 20.12 -8.93
N ASP A 693 16.36 19.25 -7.93
CA ASP A 693 15.15 18.90 -7.20
C ASP A 693 14.87 19.89 -6.08
N ASP A 694 13.69 20.50 -6.14
CA ASP A 694 13.16 21.42 -5.12
C ASP A 694 12.08 20.78 -4.25
N THR A 695 11.96 19.46 -4.27
CA THR A 695 10.92 18.70 -3.55
C THR A 695 11.49 17.63 -2.62
N VAL A 696 12.80 17.34 -2.72
CA VAL A 696 13.49 16.31 -1.94
C VAL A 696 14.71 16.92 -1.23
N ASP A 697 14.79 16.76 0.09
CA ASP A 697 15.96 17.17 0.85
C ASP A 697 17.14 16.23 0.57
N GLY A 698 18.19 16.76 -0.08
CA GLY A 698 19.39 16.00 -0.38
C GLY A 698 20.14 15.51 0.86
N ALA A 699 20.09 16.24 1.98
CA ALA A 699 20.71 15.80 3.23
C ALA A 699 20.02 14.56 3.79
N GLU A 700 18.69 14.50 3.70
CA GLU A 700 17.92 13.34 4.12
C GLU A 700 18.24 12.11 3.25
N VAL A 701 18.35 12.28 1.93
CA VAL A 701 18.74 11.19 1.02
C VAL A 701 20.13 10.65 1.37
N VAL A 702 21.09 11.52 1.67
CA VAL A 702 22.44 11.12 2.12
C VAL A 702 22.39 10.36 3.45
N ALA A 703 21.59 10.83 4.41
CA ALA A 703 21.42 10.12 5.68
C ALA A 703 20.87 8.71 5.49
N ARG A 704 19.88 8.55 4.61
CA ARG A 704 19.29 7.27 4.24
C ARG A 704 20.31 6.36 3.53
N LEU A 705 21.09 6.89 2.59
CA LEU A 705 22.19 6.17 1.92
C LEU A 705 23.21 5.63 2.94
N LEU A 706 23.64 6.45 3.90
CA LEU A 706 24.61 6.06 4.93
C LEU A 706 24.10 5.00 5.89
N ALA A 707 22.82 5.06 6.28
CA ALA A 707 22.19 4.05 7.14
C ALA A 707 22.14 2.66 6.48
N ILE A 708 22.38 2.58 5.17
CA ILE A 708 22.42 1.33 4.41
C ILE A 708 23.85 0.81 4.29
N THR A 709 24.81 1.69 4.00
CA THR A 709 26.22 1.30 3.82
C THR A 709 27.00 1.06 5.11
N SER A 710 26.47 1.50 6.27
CA SER A 710 27.07 1.26 7.59
C SER A 710 26.64 -0.05 8.26
N ALA A 711 25.83 -0.86 7.57
CA ALA A 711 25.35 -2.16 8.06
C ALA A 711 26.30 -3.34 7.77
N ASP A 712 27.42 -3.09 7.08
CA ASP A 712 28.54 -4.03 6.86
C ASP A 712 29.82 -3.56 7.58
#